data_AF-A0AAE3NCK3-F1
#
_entry.id   AF-A0AAE3NCK3-F1
#
_cell.length_a   1.000
_cell.length_b   1.000
_cell.length_c   1.000
_cell.angle_alpha   90.00
_cell.angle_beta   90.00
_cell.angle_gamma   90.00
#
_symmetry.space_group_name_H-M   'P 1'
#
loop_
_entity.id
_entity.type
_entity.pdbx_description
1 polymer ?
#
loop_
_entity_poly.entity_id
_entity_poly.type
_entity_poly.pdbx_seq_one_letter_code
_entity_poly.pdbx_strand_id
1 'polypeptide(L)'
;MKHRLSLVALAALLANLSPALAQQGVLQDLGWVVQRPGSQVDAQTQAQVQGNRVSGPVTAAGGRVAAGMGLAANAQARGSALVNGVALTGIESRGSRLQVLRNESLGLVNALGGSAVVNAVQLTGAAGRQPLAQSQMVVGGNKATNVEAMGGDASVVLGAGSLQAVGRAGANSVLIDDSPMRDTRATQTSNQASELQSMGGSALAQALTASRSQLDSLRLLQDNNQARDVLAGGGSAGLGWGAVAKAELSGVAAANSALLANTQAQGATVQQQGNVAQNLSAVGGFAAANSLNLADYQNGGMRQYQALHSRNEARGVQARGASASLAGGALADMQVAATALANSISIQQGQVNGATRHVLQGNVADGVRADGGGAAGNSIWLADARTQGSDIQLTGNTARDLSTSGGSASVVGGAVADFQRNGRALGNSVALASQARLEQSPITLTDNQATGVRGAGGLASANSVVAMGGRVQNTPVTLSGNRASEVQAQGFSGSAGGGLLFSASQNSMALANSLAVFGATVDGGSVAITGNTANSLSAQGGRLVANSVSAEGSEGEVKLSARTSISGNTAERLSTGASQMSGPGQVFSAEKDSRVAANGVVLRENVQIDGGSALSLSGNRATEVSAVGGTALVNALAAYRGARVSGSPITLSGNRAQQISTGGGYAQVAAIGSAKNGILVANGVYLEGENGVRLSGSPITLSGNTAQTIEADGGRVNANAFALNGQGDVQGNSVLISGNTAERVRSQGSEGTVAGLAVIDRGVGHANANAVQVMGTLRGGTAALTGNTARDVQAEKGLAQANSFTQEKGGATEGSGISIAGNTAEDVRASDKKSAAANSLQNEGRISGSTVAITGNRGGARASQGDAHANSLRNREGARIAGSSITILGNHGNVTGAGTLNSVDNAGSIAGSSIAISGNRGSARDGGLVNSVANSSAIAGSNITILNNQGSVDRDGTVNSVANSGRISGSNITIASNNGSARNGGVANSVRNRGNLTGVNIAIIGNDGSASRGTVNSVDNRGTLTGSVTIAGNRGSANGGGTVNSVVNHGVMAGKVVIAGNNGNASMGGTANSVINRGAITGSVTIVGNASSAGVGRTVGSVRTTGGVIAGAAGVTGGAPWAGNVGYTITKPGGVVSRSVTVGPAVTVLNM
;
A
#
# COMPACT_ATOMS: atom_id res chain seq x y z
N MET A 1 71.11 21.14 18.38
CA MET A 1 72.16 20.13 18.14
C MET A 1 71.52 18.93 17.49
N LYS A 2 72.01 18.52 16.30
CA LYS A 2 71.46 17.43 15.49
C LYS A 2 72.31 16.18 15.69
N HIS A 3 71.76 15.10 16.22
CA HIS A 3 72.39 13.79 16.13
C HIS A 3 71.69 12.97 15.04
N ARG A 4 72.39 12.81 13.91
CA ARG A 4 72.11 11.77 12.90
C ARG A 4 73.03 10.60 13.22
N LEU A 5 72.49 9.47 13.66
CA LEU A 5 73.19 8.20 13.55
C LEU A 5 72.71 7.51 12.27
N SER A 6 73.65 7.29 11.35
CA SER A 6 73.44 6.49 10.15
C SER A 6 74.30 5.23 10.35
N LEU A 7 73.69 4.04 10.41
CA LEU A 7 74.43 2.79 10.44
C LEU A 7 74.03 1.97 9.21
N VAL A 8 74.97 1.83 8.28
CA VAL A 8 74.93 0.91 7.14
C VAL A 8 75.69 -0.34 7.56
N ALA A 9 75.08 -1.51 7.50
CA ALA A 9 75.78 -2.78 7.67
C ALA A 9 75.56 -3.68 6.45
N LEU A 10 76.68 -3.98 5.80
CA LEU A 10 76.87 -4.77 4.59
C LEU A 10 76.88 -6.27 4.94
N ALA A 11 76.23 -7.09 4.13
CA ALA A 11 76.17 -8.55 4.30
C ALA A 11 77.44 -9.25 3.77
N ALA A 12 77.90 -10.29 4.47
CA ALA A 12 78.79 -11.33 3.94
C ALA A 12 78.57 -12.70 4.63
N LEU A 13 78.68 -13.75 3.81
CA LEU A 13 78.43 -15.20 4.00
C LEU A 13 79.01 -15.85 5.27
N LEU A 14 78.31 -16.88 5.80
CA LEU A 14 78.76 -18.29 5.83
C LEU A 14 77.70 -19.26 6.41
N ALA A 15 77.79 -20.52 5.98
CA ALA A 15 76.79 -21.59 6.07
C ALA A 15 76.84 -22.45 7.36
N ASN A 16 75.72 -23.15 7.62
CA ASN A 16 75.50 -24.36 8.43
C ASN A 16 75.95 -24.37 9.90
N LEU A 17 74.97 -24.44 10.82
CA LEU A 17 75.01 -25.24 12.07
C LEU A 17 73.59 -25.36 12.68
N SER A 18 73.34 -26.53 13.26
CA SER A 18 72.13 -27.14 13.84
C SER A 18 71.24 -26.26 14.76
N PRO A 19 69.95 -26.64 15.01
CA PRO A 19 69.01 -25.79 15.74
C PRO A 19 69.37 -25.74 17.24
N ALA A 20 69.95 -24.63 17.68
CA ALA A 20 70.11 -24.33 19.09
C ALA A 20 68.78 -23.78 19.65
N LEU A 21 68.19 -24.53 20.59
CA LEU A 21 67.11 -24.08 21.46
C LEU A 21 67.57 -22.84 22.24
N ALA A 22 67.12 -21.65 21.83
CA ALA A 22 67.30 -20.43 22.58
C ALA A 22 66.17 -20.28 23.62
N GLN A 23 66.58 -20.22 24.90
CA GLN A 23 65.75 -19.97 26.07
C GLN A 23 64.80 -18.77 25.88
N GLN A 24 63.55 -18.95 26.30
CA GLN A 24 62.59 -17.89 26.56
C GLN A 24 63.19 -16.88 27.55
N GLY A 25 63.36 -15.64 27.09
CA GLY A 25 63.81 -14.52 27.92
C GLY A 25 63.93 -13.21 27.14
N VAL A 26 64.10 -13.26 25.82
CA VAL A 26 64.37 -12.06 25.01
C VAL A 26 63.65 -12.16 23.66
N LEU A 27 62.32 -11.99 23.65
CA LEU A 27 61.55 -11.81 22.40
C LEU A 27 60.45 -10.74 22.52
N GLN A 28 60.42 -9.96 23.62
CA GLN A 28 59.82 -8.62 23.62
C GLN A 28 60.76 -7.56 22.99
N ASP A 29 61.96 -7.96 22.54
CA ASP A 29 63.08 -7.07 22.25
C ASP A 29 63.41 -6.87 20.75
N LEU A 30 62.45 -7.06 19.84
CA LEU A 30 62.61 -6.63 18.43
C LEU A 30 61.71 -5.43 18.05
N GLY A 31 61.11 -4.76 19.03
CA GLY A 31 60.55 -3.41 18.88
C GLY A 31 61.62 -2.36 19.21
N TRP A 32 61.81 -1.35 18.37
CA TRP A 32 62.95 -0.41 18.43
C TRP A 32 62.98 0.53 19.65
N VAL A 33 62.09 0.39 20.64
CA VAL A 33 62.19 1.03 21.97
C VAL A 33 61.43 0.18 22.99
N VAL A 34 62.12 -0.35 24.01
CA VAL A 34 61.51 -0.95 25.22
C VAL A 34 61.71 0.03 26.37
N GLN A 35 60.65 0.64 26.87
CA GLN A 35 60.72 1.50 28.06
C GLN A 35 59.61 1.18 29.06
N ARG A 36 59.93 1.40 30.34
CA ARG A 36 59.14 0.95 31.50
C ARG A 36 57.78 1.65 31.55
N PRO A 37 56.72 0.99 32.07
CA PRO A 37 55.43 1.63 32.33
C PRO A 37 55.60 2.94 33.10
N GLY A 38 55.04 4.04 32.61
CA GLY A 38 55.22 5.39 33.19
C GLY A 38 56.14 6.33 32.41
N SER A 39 56.71 5.90 31.29
CA SER A 39 57.58 6.74 30.45
C SER A 39 56.78 7.78 29.65
N GLN A 40 57.27 9.02 29.60
CA GLN A 40 56.67 10.13 28.84
C GLN A 40 57.53 10.49 27.63
N VAL A 41 56.89 10.64 26.47
CA VAL A 41 57.52 11.12 25.23
C VAL A 41 56.88 12.47 24.88
N ASP A 42 57.59 13.56 25.15
CA ASP A 42 57.19 14.94 24.85
C ASP A 42 58.09 15.54 23.75
N ALA A 43 57.56 16.50 22.99
CA ALA A 43 58.21 17.25 21.91
C ALA A 43 58.67 16.47 20.65
N GLN A 44 57.95 16.64 19.53
CA GLN A 44 58.37 16.37 18.13
C GLN A 44 59.02 15.00 17.84
N THR A 45 58.66 13.94 18.56
CA THR A 45 59.26 12.62 18.35
C THR A 45 58.74 11.97 17.06
N GLN A 46 59.65 11.48 16.21
CA GLN A 46 59.33 10.78 14.96
C GLN A 46 59.80 9.32 15.04
N ALA A 47 58.88 8.37 14.95
CA ALA A 47 59.17 6.95 14.74
C ALA A 47 58.82 6.59 13.29
N GLN A 48 59.80 6.19 12.50
CA GLN A 48 59.65 5.95 11.07
C GLN A 48 60.24 4.61 10.65
N VAL A 49 59.44 3.79 9.99
CA VAL A 49 59.83 2.52 9.37
C VAL A 49 59.55 2.65 7.87
N GLN A 50 60.60 2.73 7.05
CA GLN A 50 60.45 3.04 5.63
C GLN A 50 61.36 2.20 4.73
N GLY A 51 60.82 1.79 3.57
CA GLY A 51 61.60 1.23 2.47
C GLY A 51 62.09 -0.20 2.67
N ASN A 52 61.60 -0.91 3.69
CA ASN A 52 62.03 -2.27 3.99
C ASN A 52 61.40 -3.27 3.03
N ARG A 53 62.16 -4.31 2.66
CA ARG A 53 61.67 -5.41 1.80
C ARG A 53 61.91 -6.75 2.47
N VAL A 54 60.85 -7.55 2.61
CA VAL A 54 60.87 -8.90 3.19
C VAL A 54 60.39 -9.90 2.16
N SER A 55 61.29 -10.76 1.67
CA SER A 55 61.01 -11.76 0.63
C SER A 55 61.04 -13.20 1.11
N GLY A 56 61.64 -13.48 2.28
CA GLY A 56 61.67 -14.82 2.90
C GLY A 56 60.51 -15.04 3.86
N PRO A 57 60.22 -16.30 4.25
CA PRO A 57 59.17 -16.61 5.21
C PRO A 57 59.55 -16.16 6.62
N VAL A 58 58.58 -15.62 7.37
CA VAL A 58 58.70 -15.24 8.78
C VAL A 58 57.65 -16.01 9.58
N THR A 59 58.08 -16.90 10.46
CA THR A 59 57.16 -17.73 11.27
C THR A 59 57.38 -17.47 12.76
N ALA A 60 56.32 -17.13 13.49
CA ALA A 60 56.30 -17.06 14.94
C ALA A 60 55.49 -18.23 15.52
N ALA A 61 56.08 -19.01 16.43
CA ALA A 61 55.41 -20.10 17.12
C ALA A 61 55.39 -19.86 18.64
N GLY A 62 54.21 -19.97 19.25
CA GLY A 62 54.05 -19.93 20.70
C GLY A 62 54.49 -21.23 21.36
N GLY A 63 55.46 -21.18 22.28
CA GLY A 63 55.94 -22.35 23.04
C GLY A 63 55.26 -22.54 24.39
N ARG A 64 55.05 -23.80 24.79
CA ARG A 64 54.80 -24.20 26.18
C ARG A 64 56.14 -24.43 26.87
N VAL A 65 56.37 -23.80 28.02
CA VAL A 65 57.47 -24.19 28.91
C VAL A 65 56.85 -24.86 30.13
N ALA A 66 57.00 -26.19 30.18
CA ALA A 66 56.80 -26.93 31.42
C ALA A 66 58.09 -26.75 32.24
N ALA A 67 58.10 -25.82 33.18
CA ALA A 67 59.14 -25.78 34.19
C ALA A 67 58.97 -26.99 35.10
N GLY A 68 59.88 -27.96 35.00
CA GLY A 68 59.99 -29.02 36.00
C GLY A 68 60.33 -28.39 37.35
N MET A 69 59.65 -28.88 38.40
CA MET A 69 59.78 -28.55 39.83
C MET A 69 58.79 -27.48 40.36
N GLY A 70 57.57 -27.94 40.67
CA GLY A 70 56.94 -27.67 41.97
C GLY A 70 56.57 -26.25 42.36
N LEU A 71 56.06 -25.39 41.46
CA LEU A 71 55.20 -24.25 41.81
C LEU A 71 54.23 -24.00 40.64
N ALA A 72 52.94 -23.79 40.95
CA ALA A 72 51.87 -23.59 39.97
C ALA A 72 52.02 -22.25 39.22
N ALA A 73 52.71 -22.25 38.08
CA ALA A 73 52.69 -21.15 37.12
C ALA A 73 52.76 -21.70 35.69
N ASN A 74 51.59 -21.96 35.09
CA ASN A 74 51.49 -22.25 33.67
C ASN A 74 51.59 -20.93 32.87
N ALA A 75 52.79 -20.61 32.37
CA ALA A 75 52.97 -19.52 31.41
C ALA A 75 52.96 -20.07 29.98
N GLN A 76 51.91 -19.74 29.21
CA GLN A 76 51.82 -20.09 27.80
C GLN A 76 52.18 -18.86 26.95
N ALA A 77 53.21 -18.99 26.10
CA ALA A 77 53.63 -17.91 25.21
C ALA A 77 52.75 -17.89 23.95
N ARG A 78 52.15 -16.74 23.63
CA ARG A 78 51.44 -16.49 22.36
C ARG A 78 52.46 -16.22 21.26
N GLY A 79 52.32 -16.85 20.09
CA GLY A 79 53.16 -16.54 18.92
C GLY A 79 52.80 -15.16 18.36
N SER A 80 53.73 -14.20 18.35
CA SER A 80 53.50 -12.87 17.77
C SER A 80 54.60 -12.50 16.79
N ALA A 81 54.24 -12.25 15.54
CA ALA A 81 55.12 -11.70 14.50
C ALA A 81 54.70 -10.26 14.20
N LEU A 82 55.59 -9.29 14.43
CA LEU A 82 55.43 -7.90 13.99
C LEU A 82 56.53 -7.59 12.96
N VAL A 83 56.17 -7.40 11.70
CA VAL A 83 57.11 -7.15 10.59
C VAL A 83 56.92 -5.72 10.09
N ASN A 84 58.02 -4.95 9.96
CA ASN A 84 58.02 -3.58 9.45
C ASN A 84 56.99 -2.64 10.12
N GLY A 85 56.72 -2.84 11.42
CA GLY A 85 55.71 -2.08 12.17
C GLY A 85 56.30 -1.17 13.24
N VAL A 86 55.47 -0.26 13.74
CA VAL A 86 55.73 0.56 14.94
C VAL A 86 54.77 0.11 16.03
N ALA A 87 55.26 -0.30 17.19
CA ALA A 87 54.44 -0.68 18.33
C ALA A 87 54.80 0.15 19.57
N LEU A 88 53.82 0.79 20.19
CA LEU A 88 53.96 1.52 21.45
C LEU A 88 53.00 0.93 22.49
N THR A 89 53.53 0.60 23.67
CA THR A 89 52.76 0.00 24.76
C THR A 89 53.03 0.76 26.05
N GLY A 90 52.00 1.37 26.65
CA GLY A 90 52.11 2.06 27.93
C GLY A 90 53.01 3.30 27.94
N ILE A 91 52.95 4.10 26.86
CA ILE A 91 53.74 5.33 26.66
C ILE A 91 52.81 6.53 26.44
N GLU A 92 53.01 7.61 27.19
CA GLU A 92 52.38 8.92 26.95
C GLU A 92 53.12 9.62 25.79
N SER A 93 52.38 10.13 24.81
CA SER A 93 52.98 10.70 23.58
C SER A 93 52.30 12.01 23.18
N ARG A 94 53.07 13.10 23.08
CA ARG A 94 52.56 14.42 22.69
C ARG A 94 53.31 14.98 21.48
N GLY A 95 52.58 15.34 20.42
CA GLY A 95 53.16 15.95 19.22
C GLY A 95 53.99 15.01 18.34
N SER A 96 53.72 13.71 18.37
CA SER A 96 54.56 12.68 17.74
C SER A 96 54.13 12.31 16.31
N ARG A 97 55.06 11.87 15.47
CA ARG A 97 54.80 11.33 14.13
C ARG A 97 55.20 9.85 14.04
N LEU A 98 54.24 8.97 13.84
CA LEU A 98 54.43 7.53 13.65
C LEU A 98 54.21 7.21 12.16
N GLN A 99 55.23 6.71 11.48
CA GLN A 99 55.22 6.57 10.03
C GLN A 99 55.68 5.18 9.59
N VAL A 100 54.85 4.48 8.82
CA VAL A 100 55.19 3.22 8.16
C VAL A 100 54.99 3.42 6.65
N LEU A 101 56.08 3.56 5.90
CA LEU A 101 56.04 4.08 4.53
C LEU A 101 56.77 3.18 3.52
N ARG A 102 56.17 2.90 2.37
CA ARG A 102 56.84 2.24 1.23
C ARG A 102 57.57 0.93 1.59
N ASN A 103 57.04 0.15 2.53
CA ASN A 103 57.59 -1.17 2.87
C ASN A 103 56.91 -2.25 2.03
N GLU A 104 57.64 -3.31 1.70
CA GLU A 104 57.19 -4.44 0.90
C GLU A 104 57.40 -5.76 1.66
N SER A 105 56.33 -6.52 1.90
CA SER A 105 56.40 -7.90 2.40
C SER A 105 55.78 -8.82 1.38
N LEU A 106 56.59 -9.70 0.79
CA LEU A 106 56.21 -10.62 -0.29
C LEU A 106 56.28 -12.10 0.14
N GLY A 107 57.08 -12.41 1.17
CA GLY A 107 57.18 -13.75 1.74
C GLY A 107 56.06 -14.05 2.74
N LEU A 108 55.80 -15.35 2.98
CA LEU A 108 54.80 -15.82 3.97
C LEU A 108 55.14 -15.29 5.37
N VAL A 109 54.20 -14.59 6.00
CA VAL A 109 54.31 -14.20 7.42
C VAL A 109 53.25 -14.95 8.21
N ASN A 110 53.66 -15.92 9.03
CA ASN A 110 52.76 -16.80 9.76
C ASN A 110 52.94 -16.70 11.29
N ALA A 111 51.84 -16.73 12.04
CA ALA A 111 51.84 -16.92 13.49
C ALA A 111 50.98 -18.11 13.92
N LEU A 112 51.59 -19.09 14.61
CA LEU A 112 50.91 -20.23 15.22
C LEU A 112 50.58 -19.90 16.70
N GLY A 113 49.29 -19.86 17.03
CA GLY A 113 48.80 -19.57 18.38
C GLY A 113 48.84 -18.09 18.77
N GLY A 114 48.72 -17.15 17.82
CA GLY A 114 48.66 -15.72 18.12
C GLY A 114 48.52 -14.79 16.90
N SER A 115 49.35 -13.74 16.79
CA SER A 115 49.14 -12.63 15.85
C SER A 115 50.29 -12.45 14.86
N ALA A 116 49.99 -12.39 13.56
CA ALA A 116 50.90 -11.98 12.50
C ALA A 116 50.49 -10.61 11.98
N VAL A 117 51.34 -9.58 12.15
CA VAL A 117 51.03 -8.21 11.74
C VAL A 117 52.18 -7.60 10.96
N VAL A 118 51.87 -7.06 9.78
CA VAL A 118 52.83 -6.52 8.81
C VAL A 118 52.54 -5.05 8.51
N ASN A 119 53.59 -4.22 8.41
CA ASN A 119 53.51 -2.81 8.02
C ASN A 119 52.48 -1.99 8.83
N ALA A 120 52.39 -2.23 10.14
CA ALA A 120 51.32 -1.66 10.97
C ALA A 120 51.82 -0.67 12.03
N VAL A 121 50.91 0.19 12.50
CA VAL A 121 51.09 0.95 13.73
C VAL A 121 50.22 0.32 14.82
N GLN A 122 50.80 -0.06 15.95
CA GLN A 122 50.11 -0.63 17.11
C GLN A 122 50.28 0.25 18.33
N LEU A 123 49.18 0.61 18.98
CA LEU A 123 49.13 1.43 20.20
C LEU A 123 48.33 0.69 21.26
N THR A 124 48.95 0.39 22.41
CA THR A 124 48.29 -0.33 23.51
C THR A 124 48.50 0.43 24.83
N GLY A 125 47.43 0.63 25.59
CA GLY A 125 47.53 1.19 26.95
C GLY A 125 48.22 0.25 27.94
N ALA A 126 48.83 0.81 29.00
CA ALA A 126 49.20 0.08 30.21
C ALA A 126 48.35 0.57 31.39
N ALA A 127 48.46 -0.06 32.57
CA ALA A 127 47.62 0.09 33.79
C ALA A 127 47.57 1.49 34.46
N GLY A 128 47.60 2.56 33.67
CA GLY A 128 47.49 3.97 34.07
C GLY A 128 47.09 4.92 32.93
N ARG A 129 46.39 4.47 31.87
CA ARG A 129 45.82 5.28 30.75
C ARG A 129 46.70 6.46 30.31
N GLN A 130 47.71 6.20 29.49
CA GLN A 130 48.62 7.25 29.02
C GLN A 130 48.16 7.88 27.69
N PRO A 131 48.00 9.21 27.60
CA PRO A 131 47.38 9.86 26.43
C PRO A 131 48.32 10.03 25.23
N LEU A 132 47.77 9.88 24.02
CA LEU A 132 48.31 10.37 22.75
C LEU A 132 47.68 11.71 22.39
N ALA A 133 48.42 12.81 22.47
CA ALA A 133 47.92 14.14 22.12
C ALA A 133 48.64 14.70 20.88
N GLN A 134 47.90 15.41 20.01
CA GLN A 134 48.44 16.17 18.87
C GLN A 134 49.35 15.36 17.93
N SER A 135 49.09 14.07 17.77
CA SER A 135 49.98 13.13 17.08
C SER A 135 49.50 12.81 15.65
N GLN A 136 50.39 12.34 14.80
CA GLN A 136 50.09 11.92 13.43
C GLN A 136 50.58 10.50 13.19
N MET A 137 49.70 9.63 12.71
CA MET A 137 50.00 8.29 12.24
C MET A 137 49.83 8.22 10.72
N VAL A 138 50.85 7.76 10.01
CA VAL A 138 50.80 7.63 8.55
C VAL A 138 51.26 6.23 8.16
N VAL A 139 50.37 5.47 7.51
CA VAL A 139 50.70 4.20 6.87
C VAL A 139 50.48 4.38 5.37
N GLY A 140 51.54 4.49 4.59
CA GLY A 140 51.41 4.92 3.18
C GLY A 140 52.33 4.24 2.19
N GLY A 141 51.78 3.86 1.03
CA GLY A 141 52.55 3.28 -0.07
C GLY A 141 53.11 1.88 0.22
N ASN A 142 52.59 1.16 1.21
CA ASN A 142 53.10 -0.15 1.59
C ASN A 142 52.43 -1.28 0.81
N LYS A 143 53.16 -2.39 0.62
CA LYS A 143 52.68 -3.63 0.02
C LYS A 143 52.87 -4.80 0.99
N ALA A 144 51.85 -5.60 1.21
CA ALA A 144 51.90 -6.78 2.05
C ALA A 144 51.11 -7.92 1.43
N THR A 145 51.72 -9.10 1.30
CA THR A 145 51.07 -10.29 0.75
C THR A 145 51.34 -11.51 1.63
N ASN A 146 50.43 -12.49 1.60
CA ASN A 146 50.60 -13.81 2.22
C ASN A 146 50.84 -13.75 3.74
N VAL A 147 49.85 -13.22 4.49
CA VAL A 147 49.91 -13.09 5.95
C VAL A 147 48.90 -14.03 6.59
N GLU A 148 49.39 -14.97 7.39
CA GLU A 148 48.60 -16.02 8.01
C GLU A 148 48.66 -15.95 9.53
N ALA A 149 47.52 -16.19 10.18
CA ALA A 149 47.48 -16.41 11.63
C ALA A 149 46.55 -17.57 11.96
N MET A 150 47.03 -18.49 12.79
CA MET A 150 46.27 -19.64 13.26
C MET A 150 45.98 -19.49 14.75
N GLY A 151 44.71 -19.33 15.11
CA GLY A 151 44.20 -19.51 16.46
C GLY A 151 44.24 -21.00 16.83
N GLY A 152 44.55 -21.31 18.08
CA GLY A 152 44.79 -22.69 18.51
C GLY A 152 44.14 -23.01 19.85
N ASP A 153 43.60 -24.23 19.94
CA ASP A 153 43.38 -24.97 21.18
C ASP A 153 44.65 -25.72 21.54
N ALA A 154 45.07 -25.63 22.81
CA ALA A 154 46.10 -26.49 23.36
C ALA A 154 45.46 -27.40 24.42
N SER A 155 44.73 -28.43 24.02
CA SER A 155 44.20 -29.43 24.95
C SER A 155 45.32 -30.37 25.41
N VAL A 156 45.66 -30.33 26.70
CA VAL A 156 45.98 -31.54 27.46
C VAL A 156 45.00 -31.55 28.63
N VAL A 157 44.11 -32.53 28.64
CA VAL A 157 43.08 -32.71 29.68
C VAL A 157 43.77 -33.12 30.97
N LEU A 158 43.76 -32.25 31.99
CA LEU A 158 43.63 -32.63 33.41
C LEU A 158 43.17 -31.38 34.21
N GLY A 159 41.87 -31.26 34.46
CA GLY A 159 41.28 -30.35 35.46
C GLY A 159 41.12 -28.88 35.07
N ALA A 160 39.85 -28.47 34.88
CA ALA A 160 39.31 -27.10 34.88
C ALA A 160 40.00 -26.00 34.03
N GLY A 161 39.41 -25.71 32.86
CA GLY A 161 39.57 -24.45 32.10
C GLY A 161 40.36 -24.59 30.80
N SER A 162 39.67 -24.75 29.66
CA SER A 162 40.29 -24.57 28.33
C SER A 162 40.50 -23.07 28.08
N LEU A 163 41.76 -22.68 27.82
CA LEU A 163 42.13 -21.30 27.45
C LEU A 163 42.36 -21.23 25.94
N GLN A 164 41.51 -20.49 25.23
CA GLN A 164 41.54 -20.29 23.78
C GLN A 164 42.49 -19.14 23.36
N ALA A 165 43.30 -19.34 22.32
CA ALA A 165 44.10 -18.29 21.68
C ALA A 165 43.48 -17.89 20.32
N VAL A 166 43.12 -16.61 20.17
CA VAL A 166 42.52 -16.05 18.94
C VAL A 166 43.60 -15.70 17.93
N GLY A 167 43.45 -16.16 16.68
CA GLY A 167 44.36 -15.81 15.57
C GLY A 167 44.15 -14.37 15.08
N ARG A 168 45.22 -13.62 14.76
CA ARG A 168 45.08 -12.28 14.12
C ARG A 168 46.11 -12.05 13.03
N ALA A 169 45.66 -12.02 11.79
CA ALA A 169 46.42 -11.62 10.61
C ALA A 169 46.15 -10.14 10.29
N GLY A 170 47.19 -9.30 10.23
CA GLY A 170 47.05 -7.87 9.97
C GLY A 170 48.08 -7.36 8.96
N ALA A 171 47.67 -6.47 8.06
CA ALA A 171 48.57 -5.86 7.08
C ALA A 171 48.24 -4.39 6.85
N ASN A 172 49.25 -3.51 6.83
CA ASN A 172 49.11 -2.08 6.54
C ASN A 172 48.08 -1.36 7.46
N SER A 173 47.91 -1.84 8.69
CA SER A 173 46.81 -1.49 9.60
C SER A 173 47.23 -0.53 10.73
N VAL A 174 46.26 0.15 11.32
CA VAL A 174 46.46 0.95 12.55
C VAL A 174 45.61 0.32 13.65
N LEU A 175 46.24 -0.20 14.70
CA LEU A 175 45.57 -0.93 15.78
C LEU A 175 45.75 -0.16 17.09
N ILE A 176 44.65 0.20 17.73
CA ILE A 176 44.60 1.01 18.94
C ILE A 176 43.78 0.25 19.99
N ASP A 177 44.31 0.13 21.20
CA ASP A 177 43.63 -0.50 22.33
C ASP A 177 43.90 0.26 23.65
N ASP A 178 42.85 0.48 24.43
CA ASP A 178 42.85 1.12 25.77
C ASP A 178 43.71 2.41 25.87
N SER A 179 43.61 3.27 24.84
CA SER A 179 44.47 4.45 24.72
C SER A 179 43.63 5.74 24.56
N PRO A 180 43.76 6.73 25.45
CA PRO A 180 43.17 8.05 25.23
C PRO A 180 43.96 8.81 24.15
N MET A 181 43.25 9.41 23.19
CA MET A 181 43.78 10.15 22.05
C MET A 181 43.10 11.51 21.95
N ARG A 182 43.89 12.56 21.71
CA ARG A 182 43.41 13.93 21.54
C ARG A 182 44.08 14.58 20.33
N ASP A 183 43.33 15.29 19.50
CA ASP A 183 43.83 16.03 18.33
C ASP A 183 44.73 15.19 17.41
N THR A 184 44.37 13.93 17.18
CA THR A 184 45.22 12.98 16.46
C THR A 184 44.74 12.77 15.02
N ARG A 185 45.69 12.58 14.09
CA ARG A 185 45.41 12.28 12.68
C ARG A 185 45.94 10.89 12.31
N ALA A 186 45.06 10.02 11.81
CA ALA A 186 45.42 8.74 11.20
C ALA A 186 45.24 8.83 9.68
N THR A 187 46.26 8.51 8.90
CA THR A 187 46.20 8.53 7.43
C THR A 187 46.73 7.22 6.86
N GLN A 188 45.88 6.49 6.14
CA GLN A 188 46.23 5.31 5.37
C GLN A 188 46.03 5.61 3.89
N THR A 189 47.10 5.63 3.09
CA THR A 189 46.98 6.00 1.67
C THR A 189 47.82 5.14 0.75
N SER A 190 47.27 4.82 -0.42
CA SER A 190 47.99 4.13 -1.50
C SER A 190 48.63 2.80 -1.07
N ASN A 191 48.04 2.09 -0.12
CA ASN A 191 48.54 0.79 0.33
C ASN A 191 47.95 -0.35 -0.53
N GLN A 192 48.63 -1.49 -0.51
CA GLN A 192 48.21 -2.73 -1.18
C GLN A 192 48.34 -3.91 -0.21
N ALA A 193 47.26 -4.65 0.01
CA ALA A 193 47.28 -5.89 0.78
C ALA A 193 46.56 -7.01 0.02
N SER A 194 47.16 -8.19 -0.05
CA SER A 194 46.51 -9.38 -0.64
C SER A 194 46.82 -10.66 0.13
N GLU A 195 45.94 -11.66 0.03
CA GLU A 195 46.15 -13.00 0.62
C GLU A 195 46.36 -12.94 2.14
N LEU A 196 45.38 -12.40 2.85
CA LEU A 196 45.37 -12.40 4.32
C LEU A 196 44.45 -13.51 4.80
N GLN A 197 44.96 -14.40 5.65
CA GLN A 197 44.17 -15.50 6.19
C GLN A 197 44.29 -15.60 7.71
N SER A 198 43.17 -15.63 8.40
CA SER A 198 43.10 -15.97 9.83
C SER A 198 42.20 -17.18 10.04
N MET A 199 42.74 -18.25 10.61
CA MET A 199 41.94 -19.37 11.13
C MET A 199 41.66 -19.13 12.62
N GLY A 200 40.40 -19.12 13.04
CA GLY A 200 40.02 -18.89 14.43
C GLY A 200 40.26 -17.46 14.94
N GLY A 201 39.97 -16.44 14.13
CA GLY A 201 40.07 -15.04 14.58
C GLY A 201 39.91 -13.96 13.49
N SER A 202 40.80 -12.97 13.42
CA SER A 202 40.61 -11.76 12.60
C SER A 202 41.65 -11.55 11.50
N ALA A 203 41.19 -11.22 10.29
CA ALA A 203 42.00 -10.81 9.15
C ALA A 203 41.75 -9.32 8.84
N LEU A 204 42.78 -8.47 8.99
CA LEU A 204 42.68 -7.01 8.99
C LEU A 204 43.62 -6.38 7.96
N ALA A 205 43.10 -6.14 6.75
CA ALA A 205 43.81 -5.47 5.65
C ALA A 205 43.54 -3.97 5.67
N GLN A 206 44.56 -3.14 5.90
CA GLN A 206 44.43 -1.68 5.85
C GLN A 206 43.29 -1.19 6.76
N ALA A 207 43.06 -1.91 7.86
CA ALA A 207 42.00 -1.62 8.80
C ALA A 207 42.52 -0.63 9.85
N LEU A 208 41.61 0.17 10.38
CA LEU A 208 41.84 0.91 11.61
C LEU A 208 40.92 0.31 12.68
N THR A 209 41.50 -0.17 13.78
CA THR A 209 40.72 -0.68 14.91
C THR A 209 40.99 0.15 16.14
N ALA A 210 39.95 0.58 16.85
CA ALA A 210 40.08 1.16 18.18
C ALA A 210 39.14 0.45 19.16
N SER A 211 39.67 0.04 20.31
CA SER A 211 38.89 -0.59 21.38
C SER A 211 39.15 0.09 22.71
N ARG A 212 38.10 0.22 23.54
CA ARG A 212 38.18 0.76 24.92
C ARG A 212 38.93 2.11 25.04
N SER A 213 38.88 2.93 23.99
CA SER A 213 39.71 4.12 23.86
C SER A 213 38.89 5.41 24.00
N GLN A 214 39.55 6.55 24.20
CA GLN A 214 38.91 7.88 24.12
C GLN A 214 39.52 8.60 22.92
N LEU A 215 38.70 9.13 22.01
CA LEU A 215 39.12 9.76 20.75
C LEU A 215 38.53 11.18 20.70
N ASP A 216 39.27 12.16 21.16
CA ASP A 216 38.92 13.57 21.03
C ASP A 216 39.57 14.16 19.76
N SER A 217 38.75 14.66 18.84
CA SER A 217 39.12 15.31 17.59
C SER A 217 40.00 14.45 16.66
N LEU A 218 39.68 13.16 16.53
CA LEU A 218 40.35 12.24 15.60
C LEU A 218 40.02 12.57 14.14
N ARG A 219 41.04 12.68 13.28
CA ARG A 219 40.87 12.75 11.81
C ARG A 219 41.42 11.49 11.15
N LEU A 220 40.53 10.68 10.59
CA LEU A 220 40.85 9.45 9.86
C LEU A 220 40.67 9.69 8.36
N LEU A 221 41.73 9.44 7.59
CA LEU A 221 41.72 9.47 6.13
C LEU A 221 42.22 8.14 5.57
N GLN A 222 41.37 7.43 4.85
CA GLN A 222 41.70 6.25 4.05
C GLN A 222 41.48 6.57 2.58
N ASP A 223 42.56 6.70 1.81
CA ASP A 223 42.51 7.16 0.43
C ASP A 223 43.29 6.24 -0.54
N ASN A 224 42.62 5.80 -1.61
CA ASN A 224 43.22 5.05 -2.70
C ASN A 224 43.93 3.74 -2.27
N ASN A 225 43.38 3.04 -1.29
CA ASN A 225 43.91 1.76 -0.79
C ASN A 225 43.32 0.56 -1.55
N GLN A 226 44.08 -0.52 -1.71
CA GLN A 226 43.66 -1.73 -2.42
C GLN A 226 43.83 -2.98 -1.55
N ALA A 227 42.74 -3.69 -1.29
CA ALA A 227 42.73 -4.93 -0.51
C ALA A 227 42.09 -6.06 -1.31
N ARG A 228 42.70 -7.24 -1.33
CA ARG A 228 42.17 -8.43 -2.00
C ARG A 228 42.34 -9.69 -1.15
N ASP A 229 41.42 -10.65 -1.29
CA ASP A 229 41.55 -12.01 -0.74
C ASP A 229 41.83 -11.99 0.78
N VAL A 230 40.87 -11.44 1.54
CA VAL A 230 40.95 -11.33 3.01
C VAL A 230 39.96 -12.32 3.62
N LEU A 231 40.50 -13.37 4.24
CA LEU A 231 39.76 -14.54 4.69
C LEU A 231 39.89 -14.68 6.21
N ALA A 232 38.76 -14.72 6.91
CA ALA A 232 38.69 -15.05 8.32
C ALA A 232 37.77 -16.25 8.52
N GLY A 233 38.26 -17.34 9.11
CA GLY A 233 37.50 -18.56 9.33
C GLY A 233 37.23 -18.84 10.81
N GLY A 234 36.07 -19.43 11.12
CA GLY A 234 35.90 -20.22 12.35
C GLY A 234 36.68 -21.52 12.22
N GLY A 235 37.43 -21.90 13.25
CA GLY A 235 38.35 -23.03 13.19
C GLY A 235 37.61 -24.37 13.06
N SER A 236 37.62 -24.96 11.87
CA SER A 236 37.41 -26.41 11.71
C SER A 236 38.41 -26.92 10.67
N ALA A 237 39.69 -26.99 11.06
CA ALA A 237 40.72 -27.63 10.26
C ALA A 237 41.21 -28.87 10.99
N GLY A 238 40.53 -29.99 10.76
CA GLY A 238 41.15 -31.30 10.87
C GLY A 238 42.07 -31.49 9.67
N LEU A 239 43.34 -31.08 9.80
CA LEU A 239 44.41 -31.50 8.90
C LEU A 239 45.20 -32.60 9.58
N GLY A 240 44.72 -33.84 9.42
CA GLY A 240 45.44 -35.07 9.71
C GLY A 240 45.77 -35.33 11.19
N TRP A 241 45.49 -36.57 11.63
CA TRP A 241 45.85 -37.12 12.94
C TRP A 241 44.93 -36.73 14.11
N GLY A 242 43.70 -37.26 14.04
CA GLY A 242 43.01 -37.89 15.16
C GLY A 242 42.87 -37.13 16.48
N ALA A 243 42.03 -36.09 16.51
CA ALA A 243 41.22 -35.73 17.68
C ALA A 243 40.17 -34.69 17.26
N VAL A 244 38.88 -34.98 17.49
CA VAL A 244 37.76 -34.08 17.18
C VAL A 244 37.44 -33.27 18.43
N ALA A 245 37.88 -32.01 18.45
CA ALA A 245 37.33 -30.98 19.33
C ALA A 245 36.81 -29.83 18.45
N LYS A 246 35.49 -29.58 18.54
CA LYS A 246 34.79 -28.52 17.81
C LYS A 246 34.95 -27.22 18.60
N ALA A 247 35.78 -26.29 18.12
CA ALA A 247 35.92 -24.96 18.73
C ALA A 247 35.03 -23.95 17.99
N GLU A 248 34.15 -23.28 18.72
CA GLU A 248 33.34 -22.16 18.24
C GLU A 248 34.19 -20.89 18.23
N LEU A 249 34.60 -20.41 17.05
CA LEU A 249 35.32 -19.14 16.90
C LEU A 249 34.65 -18.28 15.83
N SER A 250 34.34 -17.03 16.18
CA SER A 250 33.78 -16.03 15.26
C SER A 250 34.88 -15.36 14.44
N GLY A 251 34.81 -15.47 13.11
CA GLY A 251 35.77 -14.84 12.20
C GLY A 251 35.44 -13.38 11.87
N VAL A 252 36.44 -12.50 11.87
CA VAL A 252 36.29 -11.08 11.44
C VAL A 252 37.22 -10.79 10.25
N ALA A 253 36.66 -10.47 9.07
CA ALA A 253 37.42 -10.05 7.90
C ALA A 253 37.16 -8.56 7.62
N ALA A 254 38.19 -7.72 7.68
CA ALA A 254 38.05 -6.28 7.45
C ALA A 254 39.09 -5.76 6.46
N ALA A 255 38.64 -4.99 5.47
CA ALA A 255 39.46 -4.35 4.46
C ALA A 255 39.14 -2.86 4.33
N ASN A 256 40.15 -1.99 4.37
CA ASN A 256 40.01 -0.53 4.26
C ASN A 256 38.90 0.02 5.17
N SER A 257 38.72 -0.59 6.35
CA SER A 257 37.57 -0.36 7.21
C SER A 257 38.01 0.19 8.56
N ALA A 258 37.14 0.98 9.18
CA ALA A 258 37.33 1.53 10.51
C ALA A 258 36.36 0.86 11.48
N LEU A 259 36.89 0.15 12.48
CA LEU A 259 36.13 -0.61 13.48
C LEU A 259 36.41 0.00 14.86
N LEU A 260 35.44 0.71 15.41
CA LEU A 260 35.54 1.35 16.73
C LEU A 260 34.54 0.70 17.69
N ALA A 261 35.04 0.09 18.76
CA ALA A 261 34.22 -0.59 19.75
C ALA A 261 34.53 -0.07 21.16
N ASN A 262 33.52 0.07 22.03
CA ASN A 262 33.71 0.54 23.41
C ASN A 262 34.54 1.84 23.51
N THR A 263 34.44 2.71 22.51
CA THR A 263 35.33 3.87 22.34
C THR A 263 34.51 5.14 22.42
N GLN A 264 34.96 6.16 23.15
CA GLN A 264 34.29 7.47 23.18
C GLN A 264 34.87 8.36 22.08
N ALA A 265 34.08 8.84 21.11
CA ALA A 265 34.59 9.66 20.01
C ALA A 265 33.92 11.04 19.97
N GLN A 266 34.67 12.12 20.16
CA GLN A 266 34.18 13.51 20.07
C GLN A 266 34.91 14.23 18.93
N GLY A 267 34.23 15.00 18.08
CA GLY A 267 34.85 15.76 16.99
C GLY A 267 35.51 14.89 15.89
N ALA A 268 35.18 13.60 15.82
CA ALA A 268 35.84 12.67 14.91
C ALA A 268 35.37 12.84 13.46
N THR A 269 36.31 12.87 12.52
CA THR A 269 36.05 12.89 11.07
C THR A 269 36.63 11.66 10.42
N VAL A 270 35.82 10.93 9.67
CA VAL A 270 36.19 9.74 8.90
C VAL A 270 35.95 9.99 7.42
N GLN A 271 37.01 9.91 6.62
CA GLN A 271 36.95 10.01 5.17
C GLN A 271 37.54 8.76 4.52
N GLN A 272 36.72 8.05 3.75
CA GLN A 272 37.12 6.89 2.94
C GLN A 272 36.87 7.20 1.47
N GLN A 273 37.92 7.34 0.67
CA GLN A 273 37.81 7.75 -0.72
C GLN A 273 38.62 6.86 -1.68
N GLY A 274 38.03 6.49 -2.81
CA GLY A 274 38.75 5.80 -3.88
C GLY A 274 39.31 4.42 -3.50
N ASN A 275 38.84 3.80 -2.41
CA ASN A 275 39.36 2.53 -1.93
C ASN A 275 38.73 1.36 -2.68
N VAL A 276 39.50 0.29 -2.89
CA VAL A 276 39.07 -0.95 -3.56
C VAL A 276 39.25 -2.13 -2.61
N ALA A 277 38.20 -2.89 -2.39
CA ALA A 277 38.21 -4.11 -1.56
C ALA A 277 37.53 -5.25 -2.33
N GLN A 278 38.23 -6.38 -2.50
CA GLN A 278 37.74 -7.51 -3.29
C GLN A 278 37.93 -8.84 -2.55
N ASN A 279 36.98 -9.76 -2.68
CA ASN A 279 37.04 -11.13 -2.16
C ASN A 279 37.29 -11.19 -0.63
N LEU A 280 36.34 -10.68 0.13
CA LEU A 280 36.34 -10.80 1.59
C LEU A 280 35.43 -11.96 2.00
N SER A 281 35.91 -12.86 2.88
CA SER A 281 35.07 -13.92 3.43
C SER A 281 35.29 -14.06 4.93
N ALA A 282 34.20 -13.96 5.70
CA ALA A 282 34.19 -14.26 7.12
C ALA A 282 33.27 -15.46 7.40
N VAL A 283 33.80 -16.51 8.03
CA VAL A 283 33.00 -17.64 8.53
C VAL A 283 32.83 -17.50 10.03
N GLY A 284 31.59 -17.61 10.50
CA GLY A 284 31.21 -17.47 11.90
C GLY A 284 31.09 -16.03 12.41
N GLY A 285 31.06 -14.99 11.57
CA GLY A 285 31.11 -13.62 12.10
C GLY A 285 30.83 -12.48 11.11
N PHE A 286 31.83 -11.64 10.88
CA PHE A 286 31.65 -10.27 10.35
C PHE A 286 32.63 -9.97 9.22
N ALA A 287 32.13 -9.49 8.08
CA ALA A 287 32.92 -9.03 6.95
C ALA A 287 32.67 -7.54 6.69
N ALA A 288 33.72 -6.72 6.59
CA ALA A 288 33.62 -5.28 6.32
C ALA A 288 34.62 -4.81 5.26
N ALA A 289 34.11 -4.27 4.16
CA ALA A 289 34.87 -3.68 3.07
C ALA A 289 34.57 -2.18 2.95
N ASN A 290 35.59 -1.33 2.98
CA ASN A 290 35.46 0.14 2.88
C ASN A 290 34.34 0.69 3.79
N SER A 291 34.22 0.14 5.00
CA SER A 291 33.08 0.36 5.89
C SER A 291 33.52 0.96 7.21
N LEU A 292 32.57 1.59 7.89
CA LEU A 292 32.73 2.16 9.22
C LEU A 292 31.74 1.49 10.17
N ASN A 293 32.25 0.89 11.24
CA ASN A 293 31.43 0.27 12.28
C ASN A 293 31.74 0.89 13.64
N LEU A 294 30.69 1.39 14.30
CA LEU A 294 30.73 1.99 15.64
C LEU A 294 29.84 1.15 16.56
N ALA A 295 30.40 0.53 17.60
CA ALA A 295 29.65 -0.34 18.52
C ALA A 295 29.91 -0.02 20.01
N ASP A 296 28.87 -0.18 20.84
CA ASP A 296 28.87 -0.13 22.31
C ASP A 296 29.39 1.19 22.93
N TYR A 297 28.67 2.29 22.71
CA TYR A 297 29.03 3.62 23.24
C TYR A 297 28.35 3.91 24.59
N GLN A 298 29.10 3.86 25.70
CA GLN A 298 28.62 4.24 27.02
C GLN A 298 29.14 5.62 27.46
N ASN A 299 28.21 6.46 27.94
CA ASN A 299 28.46 7.69 28.72
C ASN A 299 29.17 8.89 28.04
N GLY A 300 29.31 8.93 26.71
CA GLY A 300 29.80 10.11 25.98
C GLY A 300 29.17 10.24 24.59
N GLY A 301 28.54 11.38 24.29
CA GLY A 301 27.92 11.62 22.99
C GLY A 301 28.95 11.99 21.92
N MET A 302 28.81 11.43 20.72
CA MET A 302 29.55 11.86 19.54
C MET A 302 29.05 13.24 19.10
N ARG A 303 29.86 14.28 19.29
CA ARG A 303 29.56 15.66 18.84
C ARG A 303 30.38 16.02 17.61
N GLN A 304 29.76 16.71 16.63
CA GLN A 304 30.44 17.21 15.42
C GLN A 304 31.13 16.12 14.57
N TYR A 305 30.55 14.93 14.55
CA TYR A 305 31.05 13.79 13.79
C TYR A 305 30.73 13.88 12.29
N GLN A 306 31.65 13.47 11.41
CA GLN A 306 31.43 13.42 9.96
C GLN A 306 31.98 12.12 9.37
N ALA A 307 31.17 11.43 8.56
CA ALA A 307 31.58 10.27 7.78
C ALA A 307 31.29 10.49 6.29
N LEU A 308 32.34 10.45 5.47
CA LEU A 308 32.27 10.59 4.01
C LEU A 308 32.89 9.36 3.35
N HIS A 309 32.07 8.60 2.60
CA HIS A 309 32.53 7.50 1.76
C HIS A 309 32.26 7.88 0.31
N SER A 310 33.31 8.07 -0.49
CA SER A 310 33.18 8.54 -1.87
C SER A 310 33.98 7.70 -2.86
N ARG A 311 33.34 7.29 -3.97
CA ARG A 311 34.00 6.56 -5.08
C ARG A 311 34.73 5.28 -4.64
N ASN A 312 34.24 4.59 -3.62
CA ASN A 312 34.80 3.30 -3.18
C ASN A 312 34.18 2.13 -3.96
N GLU A 313 34.95 1.07 -4.14
CA GLU A 313 34.53 -0.17 -4.79
C GLU A 313 34.72 -1.36 -3.84
N ALA A 314 33.63 -2.10 -3.57
CA ALA A 314 33.64 -3.33 -2.78
C ALA A 314 33.00 -4.46 -3.59
N ARG A 315 33.75 -5.54 -3.85
CA ARG A 315 33.28 -6.70 -4.62
C ARG A 315 33.47 -8.02 -3.87
N GLY A 316 32.48 -8.90 -3.88
CA GLY A 316 32.60 -10.25 -3.31
C GLY A 316 32.82 -10.22 -1.80
N VAL A 317 31.89 -9.61 -1.06
CA VAL A 317 31.95 -9.52 0.41
C VAL A 317 30.99 -10.52 1.01
N GLN A 318 31.51 -11.55 1.66
CA GLN A 318 30.71 -12.64 2.20
C GLN A 318 30.89 -12.78 3.71
N ALA A 319 29.77 -12.93 4.43
CA ALA A 319 29.75 -13.41 5.80
C ALA A 319 28.87 -14.67 5.90
N ARG A 320 29.32 -15.70 6.60
CA ARG A 320 28.56 -16.94 6.83
C ARG A 320 28.39 -17.17 8.32
N GLY A 321 27.17 -17.45 8.77
CA GLY A 321 26.87 -17.77 10.17
C GLY A 321 27.40 -19.15 10.54
N ALA A 322 27.67 -19.38 11.83
CA ALA A 322 28.04 -20.72 12.30
C ALA A 322 26.80 -21.63 12.36
N SER A 323 26.89 -22.81 11.77
CA SER A 323 25.87 -23.87 11.89
C SER A 323 26.23 -24.81 13.04
N ALA A 324 25.50 -24.74 14.16
CA ALA A 324 25.63 -25.70 15.25
C ALA A 324 24.82 -26.97 14.98
N SER A 325 25.37 -28.13 15.36
CA SER A 325 24.66 -29.39 15.52
C SER A 325 24.34 -29.59 17.00
N LEU A 326 23.06 -29.74 17.35
CA LEU A 326 22.54 -29.96 18.72
C LEU A 326 22.94 -31.35 19.28
N ALA A 327 24.23 -31.56 19.55
CA ALA A 327 24.70 -32.73 20.28
C ALA A 327 25.74 -32.28 21.33
N GLY A 328 25.26 -31.98 22.54
CA GLY A 328 26.10 -31.68 23.70
C GLY A 328 25.47 -30.60 24.58
N GLY A 329 24.72 -31.02 25.60
CA GLY A 329 23.97 -30.12 26.49
C GLY A 329 24.83 -29.24 27.39
N ALA A 330 24.13 -28.24 27.95
CA ALA A 330 24.49 -27.29 29.01
C ALA A 330 25.01 -25.90 28.57
N LEU A 331 24.10 -24.92 28.69
CA LEU A 331 24.33 -23.50 28.99
C LEU A 331 25.18 -22.67 28.01
N ALA A 332 24.51 -21.95 27.09
CA ALA A 332 24.65 -20.48 26.92
C ALA A 332 23.99 -20.02 25.61
N ASP A 333 23.17 -18.98 25.74
CA ASP A 333 22.59 -18.17 24.67
C ASP A 333 23.68 -17.67 23.70
N MET A 334 23.66 -18.07 22.43
CA MET A 334 24.63 -17.55 21.45
C MET A 334 24.00 -17.29 20.08
N GLN A 335 23.57 -16.04 19.91
CA GLN A 335 23.27 -15.41 18.63
C GLN A 335 24.57 -15.00 17.94
N VAL A 336 24.99 -15.68 16.88
CA VAL A 336 26.04 -15.15 15.98
C VAL A 336 25.46 -14.96 14.59
N ALA A 337 24.79 -13.82 14.41
CA ALA A 337 24.25 -13.40 13.12
C ALA A 337 25.39 -12.93 12.19
N ALA A 338 25.48 -13.51 11.00
CA ALA A 338 26.51 -13.13 10.03
C ALA A 338 26.24 -11.73 9.46
N THR A 339 27.24 -10.84 9.47
CA THR A 339 27.06 -9.47 8.93
C THR A 339 28.10 -9.16 7.86
N ALA A 340 27.65 -8.80 6.67
CA ALA A 340 28.48 -8.35 5.55
C ALA A 340 28.21 -6.88 5.24
N LEU A 341 29.22 -6.02 5.40
CA LEU A 341 29.15 -4.58 5.13
C LEU A 341 30.08 -4.22 3.97
N ALA A 342 29.54 -3.55 2.95
CA ALA A 342 30.29 -3.03 1.81
C ALA A 342 29.98 -1.54 1.64
N ASN A 343 31.00 -0.68 1.69
CA ASN A 343 30.86 0.78 1.60
C ASN A 343 29.78 1.35 2.56
N SER A 344 29.64 0.78 3.75
CA SER A 344 28.49 1.03 4.63
C SER A 344 28.91 1.63 5.97
N ILE A 345 27.97 2.34 6.60
CA ILE A 345 28.15 2.93 7.94
C ILE A 345 27.18 2.22 8.89
N SER A 346 27.70 1.62 9.95
CA SER A 346 26.93 0.96 11.00
C SER A 346 27.20 1.64 12.33
N ILE A 347 26.14 2.05 13.03
CA ILE A 347 26.19 2.64 14.37
C ILE A 347 25.23 1.87 15.26
N GLN A 348 25.80 1.26 16.31
CA GLN A 348 25.08 0.47 17.29
C GLN A 348 25.27 1.11 18.68
N GLN A 349 24.16 1.55 19.26
CA GLN A 349 24.07 2.28 20.52
C GLN A 349 24.79 3.65 20.50
N GLY A 350 24.36 4.57 21.38
CA GLY A 350 25.01 5.86 21.61
C GLY A 350 24.22 7.09 21.15
N GLN A 351 24.78 8.28 21.43
CA GLN A 351 24.19 9.57 21.08
C GLN A 351 25.07 10.29 20.06
N VAL A 352 24.54 10.59 18.88
CA VAL A 352 25.15 11.39 17.81
C VAL A 352 24.44 12.76 17.83
N ASN A 353 25.13 13.78 18.32
CA ASN A 353 24.55 15.10 18.55
C ASN A 353 25.35 16.20 17.83
N GLY A 354 24.69 17.31 17.50
CA GLY A 354 25.30 18.43 16.78
C GLY A 354 25.30 18.19 15.26
N ALA A 355 25.69 19.19 14.48
CA ALA A 355 25.65 19.17 13.01
C ALA A 355 26.56 18.09 12.40
N THR A 356 26.13 16.83 12.48
CA THR A 356 26.85 15.65 11.99
C THR A 356 26.39 15.30 10.59
N ARG A 357 27.23 14.56 9.85
CA ARG A 357 26.94 14.24 8.45
C ARG A 357 27.37 12.82 8.11
N HIS A 358 26.49 12.09 7.43
CA HIS A 358 26.74 10.76 6.89
C HIS A 358 26.50 10.79 5.39
N VAL A 359 27.58 10.72 4.60
CA VAL A 359 27.51 10.84 3.13
C VAL A 359 28.12 9.61 2.49
N LEU A 360 27.32 8.93 1.66
CA LEU A 360 27.75 7.89 0.75
C LEU A 360 27.53 8.37 -0.69
N GLN A 361 28.59 8.59 -1.46
CA GLN A 361 28.50 9.16 -2.80
C GLN A 361 29.31 8.40 -3.85
N GLY A 362 28.65 7.98 -4.94
CA GLY A 362 29.32 7.38 -6.10
C GLY A 362 30.03 6.05 -5.79
N ASN A 363 29.60 5.31 -4.77
CA ASN A 363 30.21 4.03 -4.39
C ASN A 363 29.61 2.86 -5.19
N VAL A 364 30.37 1.78 -5.32
CA VAL A 364 29.96 0.53 -5.99
C VAL A 364 30.10 -0.64 -5.02
N ALA A 365 29.00 -1.32 -4.73
CA ALA A 365 28.95 -2.56 -3.95
C ALA A 365 28.38 -3.68 -4.84
N ASP A 366 29.13 -4.76 -5.00
CA ASP A 366 28.81 -5.84 -5.94
C ASP A 366 29.05 -7.22 -5.29
N GLY A 367 28.07 -8.11 -5.30
CA GLY A 367 28.21 -9.45 -4.72
C GLY A 367 28.41 -9.42 -3.20
N VAL A 368 27.45 -8.85 -2.46
CA VAL A 368 27.47 -8.82 -0.99
C VAL A 368 26.52 -9.88 -0.45
N ARG A 369 27.04 -10.82 0.34
CA ARG A 369 26.26 -11.97 0.80
C ARG A 369 26.40 -12.22 2.29
N ALA A 370 25.27 -12.41 2.97
CA ALA A 370 25.23 -12.86 4.35
C ALA A 370 24.38 -14.13 4.49
N ASP A 371 24.98 -15.24 4.89
CA ASP A 371 24.22 -16.46 5.19
C ASP A 371 23.92 -16.51 6.70
N GLY A 372 22.67 -16.28 7.09
CA GLY A 372 22.22 -16.29 8.49
C GLY A 372 22.22 -14.94 9.22
N GLY A 373 22.24 -13.80 8.53
CA GLY A 373 22.17 -12.47 9.17
C GLY A 373 21.86 -11.30 8.22
N GLY A 374 22.75 -10.31 8.11
CA GLY A 374 22.52 -9.06 7.38
C GLY A 374 23.59 -8.75 6.32
N ALA A 375 23.16 -8.39 5.11
CA ALA A 375 24.01 -7.92 4.02
C ALA A 375 23.67 -6.47 3.68
N ALA A 376 24.64 -5.56 3.77
CA ALA A 376 24.47 -4.14 3.52
C ALA A 376 25.50 -3.62 2.52
N GLY A 377 25.03 -3.03 1.41
CA GLY A 377 25.85 -2.37 0.40
C GLY A 377 25.47 -0.91 0.25
N ASN A 378 26.45 -0.01 0.32
CA ASN A 378 26.29 1.45 0.28
C ASN A 378 25.16 1.95 1.22
N SER A 379 25.02 1.36 2.40
CA SER A 379 23.86 1.57 3.28
C SER A 379 24.27 2.13 4.64
N ILE A 380 23.32 2.74 5.32
CA ILE A 380 23.50 3.26 6.68
C ILE A 380 22.57 2.50 7.62
N TRP A 381 23.12 1.93 8.69
CA TRP A 381 22.37 1.20 9.69
C TRP A 381 22.57 1.83 11.07
N LEU A 382 21.49 2.36 11.64
CA LEU A 382 21.43 2.90 12.99
C LEU A 382 20.59 1.96 13.87
N ALA A 383 21.16 1.44 14.95
CA ALA A 383 20.46 0.57 15.90
C ALA A 383 20.64 1.11 17.32
N ASP A 384 19.53 1.36 18.04
CA ASP A 384 19.54 1.94 19.40
C ASP A 384 20.37 3.24 19.51
N ALA A 385 20.45 3.98 18.40
CA ALA A 385 21.20 5.22 18.31
C ALA A 385 20.25 6.42 18.40
N ARG A 386 20.64 7.44 19.16
CA ARG A 386 19.95 8.75 19.16
C ARG A 386 20.74 9.72 18.31
N THR A 387 20.11 10.26 17.28
CA THR A 387 20.73 11.12 16.28
C THR A 387 19.95 12.43 16.19
N GLN A 388 20.60 13.57 16.43
CA GLN A 388 19.98 14.89 16.42
C GLN A 388 20.78 15.89 15.57
N GLY A 389 20.11 16.51 14.59
CA GLY A 389 20.69 17.55 13.73
C GLY A 389 21.65 17.01 12.67
N SER A 390 21.41 15.80 12.16
CA SER A 390 22.34 15.06 11.30
C SER A 390 21.88 14.98 9.85
N ASP A 391 22.75 15.30 8.89
CA ASP A 391 22.45 15.19 7.47
C ASP A 391 22.83 13.80 6.93
N ILE A 392 21.86 13.05 6.40
CA ILE A 392 22.04 11.70 5.86
C ILE A 392 21.84 11.73 4.34
N GLN A 393 22.89 11.44 3.58
CA GLN A 393 22.88 11.56 2.11
C GLN A 393 23.48 10.33 1.43
N LEU A 394 22.69 9.72 0.54
CA LEU A 394 23.10 8.65 -0.35
C LEU A 394 22.88 9.13 -1.79
N THR A 395 23.95 9.33 -2.56
CA THR A 395 23.85 9.93 -3.90
C THR A 395 24.67 9.18 -4.95
N GLY A 396 24.03 8.77 -6.05
CA GLY A 396 24.72 8.18 -7.19
C GLY A 396 25.41 6.84 -6.89
N ASN A 397 24.97 6.09 -5.88
CA ASN A 397 25.58 4.80 -5.52
C ASN A 397 25.00 3.65 -6.36
N THR A 398 25.80 2.62 -6.58
CA THR A 398 25.40 1.39 -7.30
C THR A 398 25.56 0.16 -6.40
N ALA A 399 24.46 -0.57 -6.19
CA ALA A 399 24.41 -1.81 -5.42
C ALA A 399 23.91 -2.96 -6.32
N ARG A 400 24.69 -4.04 -6.45
CA ARG A 400 24.38 -5.20 -7.31
C ARG A 400 24.59 -6.52 -6.58
N ASP A 401 23.67 -7.45 -6.79
CA ASP A 401 23.76 -8.83 -6.29
C ASP A 401 23.95 -8.91 -4.77
N LEU A 402 23.05 -8.25 -4.03
CA LEU A 402 23.00 -8.32 -2.57
C LEU A 402 22.09 -9.47 -2.18
N SER A 403 22.57 -10.37 -1.32
CA SER A 403 21.75 -11.50 -0.88
C SER A 403 21.91 -11.82 0.58
N THR A 404 20.82 -12.26 1.19
CA THR A 404 20.85 -12.89 2.51
C THR A 404 20.03 -14.16 2.49
N SER A 405 20.54 -15.19 3.16
CA SER A 405 19.79 -16.43 3.42
C SER A 405 19.38 -16.52 4.89
N GLY A 406 18.12 -16.87 5.16
CA GLY A 406 17.70 -17.26 6.51
C GLY A 406 18.40 -18.56 6.90
N GLY A 407 19.02 -18.62 8.08
CA GLY A 407 19.75 -19.83 8.48
C GLY A 407 18.81 -21.02 8.69
N SER A 408 19.15 -22.18 8.13
CA SER A 408 18.46 -23.44 8.38
C SER A 408 19.08 -24.16 9.58
N ALA A 409 18.26 -24.59 10.54
CA ALA A 409 18.65 -25.58 11.54
C ALA A 409 17.89 -26.88 11.24
N SER A 410 18.60 -27.97 10.94
CA SER A 410 18.02 -29.31 10.85
C SER A 410 18.14 -29.98 12.21
N VAL A 411 17.01 -30.28 12.85
CA VAL A 411 16.98 -31.10 14.07
C VAL A 411 16.86 -32.57 13.67
N VAL A 412 17.82 -33.39 14.06
CA VAL A 412 17.70 -34.85 14.02
C VAL A 412 16.98 -35.26 15.32
N GLY A 413 15.68 -35.54 15.23
CA GLY A 413 14.85 -36.03 16.35
C GLY A 413 13.66 -35.11 16.64
N GLY A 414 12.45 -35.61 16.45
CA GLY A 414 11.21 -34.84 16.37
C GLY A 414 10.95 -33.89 17.55
N ALA A 415 11.06 -32.59 17.28
CA ALA A 415 10.27 -31.48 17.81
C ALA A 415 10.77 -30.19 17.14
N VAL A 416 9.90 -29.50 16.39
CA VAL A 416 10.24 -28.23 15.72
C VAL A 416 9.88 -27.09 16.66
N ALA A 417 10.86 -26.55 17.38
CA ALA A 417 10.72 -25.28 18.08
C ALA A 417 11.05 -24.12 17.13
N ASP A 418 10.24 -23.06 17.17
CA ASP A 418 10.26 -21.88 16.31
C ASP A 418 11.65 -21.24 16.16
N PHE A 419 12.04 -20.95 14.91
CA PHE A 419 13.21 -20.14 14.59
C PHE A 419 12.85 -19.06 13.55
N GLN A 420 12.59 -17.84 14.01
CA GLN A 420 12.55 -16.64 13.16
C GLN A 420 13.97 -16.10 12.96
N ARG A 421 14.63 -16.46 11.84
CA ARG A 421 15.89 -15.82 11.42
C ARG A 421 15.60 -14.78 10.34
N ASN A 422 15.43 -13.53 10.76
CA ASN A 422 15.11 -12.40 9.88
C ASN A 422 16.33 -11.94 9.08
N GLY A 423 16.61 -12.58 7.95
CA GLY A 423 17.63 -12.13 7.00
C GLY A 423 17.32 -10.72 6.48
N ARG A 424 18.32 -9.82 6.45
CA ARG A 424 18.17 -8.43 5.94
C ARG A 424 19.16 -8.12 4.83
N ALA A 425 18.68 -7.88 3.61
CA ALA A 425 19.48 -7.35 2.51
C ALA A 425 19.16 -5.87 2.28
N LEU A 426 20.15 -4.99 2.39
CA LEU A 426 20.02 -3.53 2.28
C LEU A 426 20.96 -2.99 1.19
N GLY A 427 20.41 -2.50 0.09
CA GLY A 427 21.14 -1.82 -0.98
C GLY A 427 20.78 -0.34 -1.02
N ASN A 428 21.79 0.55 -0.94
CA ASN A 428 21.62 2.01 -0.92
C ASN A 428 20.50 2.49 0.04
N SER A 429 20.36 1.84 1.21
CA SER A 429 19.21 2.03 2.10
C SER A 429 19.63 2.59 3.45
N VAL A 430 18.68 3.22 4.15
CA VAL A 430 18.85 3.69 5.53
C VAL A 430 17.94 2.87 6.44
N ALA A 431 18.51 2.17 7.41
CA ALA A 431 17.77 1.35 8.36
C ALA A 431 17.90 1.89 9.78
N LEU A 432 16.77 2.14 10.44
CA LEU A 432 16.63 2.52 11.84
C LEU A 432 15.99 1.35 12.60
N ALA A 433 16.65 0.85 13.63
CA ALA A 433 16.19 -0.31 14.40
C ALA A 433 16.30 -0.10 15.92
N SER A 434 15.58 -0.91 16.69
CA SER A 434 15.75 -1.06 18.14
C SER A 434 15.68 0.27 18.90
N GLN A 435 14.54 0.98 18.86
CA GLN A 435 14.35 2.26 19.57
C GLN A 435 15.24 3.42 19.10
N ALA A 436 15.86 3.32 17.92
CA ALA A 436 16.59 4.44 17.31
C ALA A 436 15.72 5.70 17.24
N ARG A 437 16.30 6.85 17.60
CA ARG A 437 15.64 8.15 17.57
C ARG A 437 16.37 9.07 16.61
N LEU A 438 15.64 9.64 15.65
CA LEU A 438 16.15 10.57 14.66
C LEU A 438 15.36 11.88 14.76
N GLU A 439 16.04 12.98 15.04
CA GLU A 439 15.41 14.29 15.26
C GLU A 439 16.10 15.36 14.41
N GLN A 440 15.32 16.15 13.66
CA GLN A 440 15.83 17.25 12.81
C GLN A 440 16.96 16.82 11.86
N SER A 441 16.87 15.62 11.28
CA SER A 441 18.00 14.99 10.58
C SER A 441 17.60 14.58 9.16
N PRO A 442 17.71 15.46 8.16
CA PRO A 442 17.20 15.20 6.81
C PRO A 442 17.81 13.95 6.19
N ILE A 443 16.97 13.15 5.51
CA ILE A 443 17.38 11.95 4.77
C ILE A 443 17.15 12.18 3.27
N THR A 444 18.22 12.08 2.48
CA THR A 444 18.16 12.25 1.01
C THR A 444 18.80 11.06 0.31
N LEU A 445 18.01 10.33 -0.49
CA LEU A 445 18.48 9.29 -1.40
C LEU A 445 18.19 9.74 -2.83
N THR A 446 19.25 10.00 -3.60
CA THR A 446 19.13 10.56 -4.96
C THR A 446 19.98 9.83 -5.98
N ASP A 447 19.40 9.53 -7.15
CA ASP A 447 20.08 8.92 -8.30
C ASP A 447 20.80 7.59 -7.99
N ASN A 448 20.35 6.83 -7.00
CA ASN A 448 20.94 5.54 -6.67
C ASN A 448 20.38 4.42 -7.55
N GLN A 449 21.22 3.43 -7.85
CA GLN A 449 20.86 2.23 -8.61
C GLN A 449 21.05 0.98 -7.74
N ALA A 450 19.99 0.18 -7.60
CA ALA A 450 20.03 -1.09 -6.89
C ALA A 450 19.42 -2.20 -7.77
N THR A 451 20.17 -3.28 -7.99
CA THR A 451 19.73 -4.42 -8.81
C THR A 451 20.06 -5.74 -8.12
N GLY A 452 19.14 -6.71 -8.15
CA GLY A 452 19.39 -8.07 -7.64
C GLY A 452 19.49 -8.13 -6.10
N VAL A 453 18.64 -7.39 -5.39
CA VAL A 453 18.60 -7.40 -3.91
C VAL A 453 17.65 -8.51 -3.44
N ARG A 454 18.18 -9.56 -2.84
CA ARG A 454 17.42 -10.76 -2.43
C ARG A 454 17.46 -10.98 -0.93
N GLY A 455 16.29 -11.07 -0.31
CA GLY A 455 16.12 -11.33 1.12
C GLY A 455 15.33 -12.60 1.37
N ALA A 456 15.99 -13.70 1.74
CA ALA A 456 15.30 -14.89 2.23
C ALA A 456 15.17 -14.83 3.75
N GLY A 457 13.94 -14.99 4.25
CA GLY A 457 13.63 -15.05 5.69
C GLY A 457 13.27 -13.72 6.36
N GLY A 458 13.16 -12.60 5.64
CA GLY A 458 12.73 -11.35 6.30
C GLY A 458 12.57 -10.14 5.38
N LEU A 459 13.68 -9.50 4.98
CA LEU A 459 13.65 -8.17 4.35
C LEU A 459 14.64 -8.05 3.17
N ALA A 460 14.15 -7.52 2.06
CA ALA A 460 14.96 -7.01 0.94
C ALA A 460 14.63 -5.53 0.73
N SER A 461 15.61 -4.64 0.82
CA SER A 461 15.43 -3.20 0.71
C SER A 461 16.40 -2.60 -0.30
N ALA A 462 15.86 -1.84 -1.25
CA ALA A 462 16.62 -1.13 -2.28
C ALA A 462 16.24 0.36 -2.28
N ASN A 463 17.24 1.25 -2.17
CA ASN A 463 17.06 2.71 -2.18
C ASN A 463 15.95 3.20 -1.21
N SER A 464 15.79 2.57 -0.06
CA SER A 464 14.64 2.78 0.81
C SER A 464 15.05 3.21 2.23
N VAL A 465 14.11 3.80 2.95
CA VAL A 465 14.25 4.15 4.36
C VAL A 465 13.33 3.25 5.17
N VAL A 466 13.89 2.56 6.16
CA VAL A 466 13.17 1.59 6.99
C VAL A 466 13.31 1.97 8.45
N ALA A 467 12.20 2.23 9.14
CA ALA A 467 12.15 2.51 10.56
C ALA A 467 11.39 1.41 11.31
N MET A 468 12.07 0.71 12.21
CA MET A 468 11.52 -0.41 13.00
C MET A 468 11.65 -0.11 14.49
N GLY A 469 10.52 0.12 15.17
CA GLY A 469 10.47 0.30 16.62
C GLY A 469 11.13 1.58 17.14
N GLY A 470 11.30 2.61 16.28
CA GLY A 470 12.02 3.85 16.58
C GLY A 470 11.14 5.11 16.49
N ARG A 471 11.75 6.30 16.62
CA ARG A 471 11.06 7.59 16.54
C ARG A 471 11.77 8.53 15.59
N VAL A 472 11.09 8.98 14.54
CA VAL A 472 11.56 10.00 13.58
C VAL A 472 10.75 11.27 13.80
N GLN A 473 11.43 12.39 14.09
CA GLN A 473 10.78 13.67 14.39
C GLN A 473 11.38 14.81 13.59
N ASN A 474 10.51 15.70 13.08
CA ASN A 474 10.87 16.91 12.33
C ASN A 474 11.92 16.64 11.24
N THR A 475 11.85 15.48 10.61
CA THR A 475 12.86 15.00 9.67
C THR A 475 12.23 14.90 8.28
N PRO A 476 12.71 15.67 7.29
CA PRO A 476 12.27 15.52 5.92
C PRO A 476 12.95 14.30 5.27
N VAL A 477 12.18 13.56 4.47
CA VAL A 477 12.66 12.40 3.70
C VAL A 477 12.45 12.65 2.21
N THR A 478 13.53 12.61 1.43
CA THR A 478 13.50 12.79 -0.02
C THR A 478 14.10 11.58 -0.73
N LEU A 479 13.30 10.92 -1.57
CA LEU A 479 13.71 9.82 -2.44
C LEU A 479 13.48 10.27 -3.90
N SER A 480 14.55 10.55 -4.65
CA SER A 480 14.41 11.08 -6.02
C SER A 480 15.33 10.45 -7.05
N GLY A 481 14.82 10.18 -8.25
CA GLY A 481 15.61 9.68 -9.38
C GLY A 481 16.21 8.28 -9.18
N ASN A 482 15.80 7.54 -8.14
CA ASN A 482 16.37 6.24 -7.83
C ASN A 482 15.80 5.14 -8.74
N ARG A 483 16.62 4.15 -9.06
CA ARG A 483 16.25 2.96 -9.85
C ARG A 483 16.47 1.70 -9.04
N ALA A 484 15.41 0.93 -8.86
CA ALA A 484 15.43 -0.36 -8.19
C ALA A 484 14.90 -1.45 -9.12
N SER A 485 15.66 -2.52 -9.31
CA SER A 485 15.23 -3.67 -10.10
C SER A 485 15.57 -5.01 -9.48
N GLU A 486 14.75 -6.03 -9.76
CA GLU A 486 15.00 -7.40 -9.30
C GLU A 486 15.11 -7.52 -7.77
N VAL A 487 14.28 -6.79 -7.04
CA VAL A 487 14.18 -6.89 -5.58
C VAL A 487 13.25 -8.04 -5.23
N GLN A 488 13.75 -9.02 -4.49
CA GLN A 488 13.03 -10.24 -4.19
C GLN A 488 13.06 -10.53 -2.69
N ALA A 489 11.90 -10.73 -2.09
CA ALA A 489 11.77 -11.22 -0.73
C ALA A 489 11.07 -12.58 -0.72
N GLN A 490 11.64 -13.55 -0.01
CA GLN A 490 11.07 -14.89 0.10
C GLN A 490 10.79 -15.21 1.57
N GLY A 491 9.52 -15.54 1.86
CA GLY A 491 9.11 -16.14 3.13
C GLY A 491 9.66 -17.56 3.27
N PHE A 492 9.83 -18.04 4.50
CA PHE A 492 10.35 -19.39 4.74
C PHE A 492 9.26 -20.45 4.55
N SER A 493 9.48 -21.41 3.63
CA SER A 493 8.66 -22.61 3.48
C SER A 493 9.27 -23.77 4.28
N GLY A 494 8.80 -24.01 5.49
CA GLY A 494 9.13 -25.24 6.22
C GLY A 494 8.24 -26.39 5.77
N SER A 495 8.81 -27.47 5.24
CA SER A 495 8.08 -28.72 5.01
C SER A 495 7.83 -29.42 6.35
N ALA A 496 6.64 -29.25 6.92
CA ALA A 496 6.21 -30.07 8.04
C ALA A 496 5.86 -31.48 7.53
N GLY A 497 6.80 -32.41 7.61
CA GLY A 497 6.48 -33.83 7.57
C GLY A 497 5.82 -34.22 8.90
N GLY A 498 4.54 -34.55 8.87
CA GLY A 498 3.79 -35.05 10.03
C GLY A 498 2.82 -34.03 10.63
N GLY A 499 1.54 -34.35 10.59
CA GLY A 499 0.45 -33.43 10.89
C GLY A 499 0.48 -32.82 12.29
N LEU A 500 0.71 -31.52 12.37
CA LEU A 500 0.28 -30.63 13.46
C LEU A 500 -0.06 -29.25 12.87
N LEU A 501 -1.24 -28.74 13.24
CA LEU A 501 -1.86 -27.50 12.77
C LEU A 501 -1.13 -26.27 13.34
N PHE A 502 -0.20 -25.65 12.60
CA PHE A 502 0.36 -24.35 12.99
C PHE A 502 0.56 -23.40 11.79
N SER A 503 0.07 -22.17 11.94
CA SER A 503 0.29 -21.04 11.04
C SER A 503 1.53 -20.26 11.49
N ALA A 504 2.71 -20.65 11.01
CA ALA A 504 3.89 -19.80 11.11
C ALA A 504 3.69 -18.63 10.14
N SER A 505 3.45 -17.41 10.65
CA SER A 505 3.27 -16.23 9.80
C SER A 505 4.59 -15.87 9.11
N GLN A 506 4.72 -16.20 7.83
CA GLN A 506 5.80 -15.76 6.98
C GLN A 506 5.60 -14.25 6.73
N ASN A 507 6.49 -13.41 7.27
CA ASN A 507 6.47 -11.96 7.05
C ASN A 507 7.67 -11.59 6.17
N SER A 508 7.59 -11.90 4.87
CA SER A 508 8.59 -11.41 3.90
C SER A 508 8.25 -9.99 3.45
N MET A 509 9.28 -9.16 3.22
CA MET A 509 9.09 -7.78 2.80
C MET A 509 10.10 -7.36 1.75
N ALA A 510 9.61 -6.91 0.59
CA ALA A 510 10.40 -6.29 -0.47
C ALA A 510 10.09 -4.79 -0.54
N LEU A 511 11.12 -3.95 -0.38
CA LEU A 511 11.02 -2.49 -0.40
C LEU A 511 11.89 -1.92 -1.53
N ALA A 512 11.34 -0.98 -2.30
CA ALA A 512 12.06 -0.27 -3.35
C ALA A 512 11.67 1.21 -3.39
N ASN A 513 12.66 2.10 -3.32
CA ASN A 513 12.46 3.55 -3.35
C ASN A 513 11.35 4.04 -2.40
N SER A 514 11.25 3.42 -1.22
CA SER A 514 10.08 3.53 -0.34
C SER A 514 10.45 3.95 1.07
N LEU A 515 9.49 4.50 1.80
CA LEU A 515 9.56 4.73 3.24
C LEU A 515 8.68 3.71 3.95
N ALA A 516 9.28 2.90 4.82
CA ALA A 516 8.56 1.90 5.59
C ALA A 516 8.75 2.14 7.10
N VAL A 517 7.64 2.17 7.83
CA VAL A 517 7.56 2.54 9.24
C VAL A 517 6.77 1.47 9.99
N PHE A 518 7.41 0.78 10.92
CA PHE A 518 6.83 -0.34 11.66
C PHE A 518 6.99 -0.15 13.16
N GLY A 519 5.88 -0.07 13.89
CA GLY A 519 5.88 0.14 15.35
C GLY A 519 6.67 1.39 15.77
N ALA A 520 6.75 2.37 14.87
CA ALA A 520 7.59 3.56 14.98
C ALA A 520 6.75 4.82 14.76
N THR A 521 7.07 5.90 15.46
CA THR A 521 6.40 7.19 15.27
C THR A 521 7.16 8.02 14.23
N VAL A 522 6.49 8.49 13.18
CA VAL A 522 7.06 9.42 12.19
C VAL A 522 6.28 10.72 12.20
N ASP A 523 6.76 11.65 13.00
CA ASP A 523 6.27 13.01 13.08
C ASP A 523 7.16 13.87 12.18
N GLY A 524 6.91 13.83 10.86
CA GLY A 524 7.86 14.27 9.84
C GLY A 524 7.65 15.71 9.36
N GLY A 525 8.72 16.39 8.93
CA GLY A 525 8.58 17.70 8.28
C GLY A 525 7.92 17.60 6.89
N SER A 526 8.37 16.63 6.07
CA SER A 526 7.81 16.32 4.73
C SER A 526 8.34 14.99 4.19
N VAL A 527 7.57 14.31 3.35
CA VAL A 527 8.00 13.11 2.61
C VAL A 527 7.81 13.35 1.11
N ALA A 528 8.88 13.25 0.33
CA ALA A 528 8.86 13.42 -1.12
C ALA A 528 9.46 12.19 -1.82
N ILE A 529 8.67 11.54 -2.66
CA ILE A 529 9.09 10.40 -3.50
C ILE A 529 8.85 10.79 -4.96
N THR A 530 9.90 11.13 -5.70
CA THR A 530 9.76 11.78 -7.00
C THR A 530 10.64 11.19 -8.10
N GLY A 531 10.04 10.82 -9.23
CA GLY A 531 10.80 10.39 -10.42
C GLY A 531 11.54 9.07 -10.26
N ASN A 532 11.13 8.20 -9.34
CA ASN A 532 11.77 6.91 -9.10
C ASN A 532 11.22 5.81 -10.04
N THR A 533 12.01 4.78 -10.29
CA THR A 533 11.63 3.60 -11.07
C THR A 533 11.81 2.32 -10.25
N ALA A 534 10.76 1.51 -10.16
CA ALA A 534 10.76 0.19 -9.55
C ALA A 534 10.31 -0.85 -10.58
N ASN A 535 11.14 -1.86 -10.85
CA ASN A 535 10.93 -2.78 -11.97
C ASN A 535 11.31 -4.24 -11.66
N SER A 536 10.47 -5.22 -11.99
CA SER A 536 10.73 -6.65 -11.66
C SER A 536 10.83 -6.93 -10.15
N LEU A 537 9.83 -6.59 -9.35
CA LEU A 537 9.87 -6.87 -7.90
C LEU A 537 8.96 -8.04 -7.56
N SER A 538 9.38 -8.87 -6.61
CA SER A 538 8.59 -10.00 -6.14
C SER A 538 8.67 -10.18 -4.62
N ALA A 539 7.54 -10.46 -3.98
CA ALA A 539 7.48 -10.93 -2.61
C ALA A 539 6.68 -12.24 -2.54
N GLN A 540 7.29 -13.30 -2.03
CA GLN A 540 6.61 -14.58 -1.84
C GLN A 540 6.18 -14.71 -0.37
N GLY A 541 4.87 -14.86 -0.14
CA GLY A 541 4.29 -14.95 1.20
C GLY A 541 4.41 -13.65 2.00
N GLY A 542 4.27 -12.48 1.38
CA GLY A 542 4.47 -11.23 2.11
C GLY A 542 4.13 -9.93 1.39
N ARG A 543 4.84 -8.86 1.78
CA ARG A 543 4.54 -7.47 1.41
C ARG A 543 5.55 -6.94 0.41
N LEU A 544 5.05 -6.24 -0.60
CA LEU A 544 5.86 -5.52 -1.57
C LEU A 544 5.46 -4.05 -1.55
N VAL A 545 6.43 -3.17 -1.35
CA VAL A 545 6.22 -1.71 -1.29
C VAL A 545 7.20 -1.03 -2.25
N ALA A 546 6.68 -0.35 -3.27
CA ALA A 546 7.45 0.26 -4.34
C ALA A 546 7.05 1.73 -4.53
N ASN A 547 8.02 2.64 -4.51
CA ASN A 547 7.82 4.09 -4.60
C ASN A 547 6.72 4.63 -3.65
N SER A 548 6.61 4.03 -2.45
CA SER A 548 5.44 4.19 -1.59
C SER A 548 5.82 4.51 -0.15
N VAL A 549 4.85 4.98 0.62
CA VAL A 549 4.94 5.12 2.07
C VAL A 549 4.08 4.02 2.71
N SER A 550 4.65 3.22 3.60
CA SER A 550 3.92 2.20 4.37
C SER A 550 4.15 2.45 5.85
N ALA A 551 3.11 2.90 6.56
CA ALA A 551 3.12 3.09 8.00
C ALA A 551 2.20 2.08 8.68
N GLU A 552 2.76 1.30 9.59
CA GLU A 552 2.06 0.25 10.32
C GLU A 552 2.33 0.35 11.82
N GLY A 553 1.24 0.47 12.58
CA GLY A 553 1.29 0.50 14.04
C GLY A 553 1.50 -0.86 14.68
N SER A 554 1.97 -0.83 15.92
CA SER A 554 1.85 -1.91 16.91
C SER A 554 0.95 -1.43 18.04
N GLU A 555 0.82 -2.16 19.16
CA GLU A 555 0.14 -1.64 20.36
C GLU A 555 0.77 -0.28 20.78
N GLY A 556 0.09 0.84 20.48
CA GLY A 556 0.60 2.21 20.67
C GLY A 556 0.11 3.21 19.61
N GLU A 557 0.30 4.51 19.85
CA GLU A 557 -0.10 5.58 18.92
C GLU A 557 1.00 5.81 17.86
N VAL A 558 0.74 5.41 16.61
CA VAL A 558 1.60 5.77 15.46
C VAL A 558 1.00 6.99 14.75
N LYS A 559 1.81 8.03 14.56
CA LYS A 559 1.45 9.22 13.79
C LYS A 559 2.30 9.30 12.53
N LEU A 560 1.68 9.71 11.43
CA LEU A 560 2.31 10.17 10.19
C LEU A 560 1.87 11.62 9.94
N SER A 561 2.44 12.54 10.71
CA SER A 561 2.15 13.97 10.61
C SER A 561 3.13 14.65 9.64
N ALA A 562 3.09 14.29 8.35
CA ALA A 562 3.97 14.88 7.32
C ALA A 562 3.25 15.13 6.00
N ARG A 563 3.51 16.28 5.36
CA ARG A 563 3.13 16.51 3.96
C ARG A 563 3.79 15.45 3.08
N THR A 564 2.99 14.65 2.39
CA THR A 564 3.47 13.52 1.59
C THR A 564 3.17 13.76 0.11
N SER A 565 4.22 13.78 -0.73
CA SER A 565 4.12 13.90 -2.18
C SER A 565 4.77 12.71 -2.86
N ILE A 566 4.01 12.01 -3.70
CA ILE A 566 4.48 10.91 -4.54
C ILE A 566 4.19 11.31 -5.99
N SER A 567 5.23 11.64 -6.77
CA SER A 567 5.03 12.19 -8.11
C SER A 567 5.99 11.68 -9.20
N GLY A 568 5.45 11.45 -10.40
CA GLY A 568 6.25 11.07 -11.58
C GLY A 568 6.96 9.72 -11.44
N ASN A 569 6.51 8.85 -10.53
CA ASN A 569 7.15 7.55 -10.31
C ASN A 569 6.61 6.49 -11.28
N THR A 570 7.43 5.48 -11.56
CA THR A 570 7.09 4.35 -12.43
C THR A 570 7.28 3.04 -11.66
N ALA A 571 6.26 2.18 -11.67
CA ALA A 571 6.22 0.87 -11.02
C ALA A 571 5.78 -0.19 -12.03
N GLU A 572 6.66 -1.13 -12.37
CA GLU A 572 6.42 -2.10 -13.44
C GLU A 572 6.77 -3.53 -13.00
N ARG A 573 5.94 -4.49 -13.41
CA ARG A 573 6.17 -5.93 -13.16
C ARG A 573 6.39 -6.23 -11.69
N LEU A 574 5.37 -5.93 -10.89
CA LEU A 574 5.37 -6.18 -9.45
C LEU A 574 4.46 -7.37 -9.15
N SER A 575 4.94 -8.33 -8.38
CA SER A 575 4.11 -9.46 -7.97
C SER A 575 4.25 -9.79 -6.49
N THR A 576 3.14 -10.15 -5.87
CA THR A 576 3.13 -10.88 -4.61
C THR A 576 2.16 -12.06 -4.70
N GLY A 577 2.44 -13.12 -3.96
CA GLY A 577 1.56 -14.28 -3.90
C GLY A 577 1.95 -15.27 -2.83
N ALA A 578 0.98 -16.08 -2.41
CA ALA A 578 1.26 -17.31 -1.66
C ALA A 578 2.13 -18.25 -2.53
N SER A 579 3.09 -18.93 -1.92
CA SER A 579 4.02 -19.83 -2.63
C SER A 579 3.29 -20.88 -3.46
N GLN A 580 3.55 -20.94 -4.76
CA GLN A 580 3.16 -22.07 -5.60
C GLN A 580 4.00 -23.30 -5.19
N MET A 581 3.43 -24.22 -4.42
CA MET A 581 4.00 -25.56 -4.30
C MET A 581 3.30 -26.48 -5.30
N SER A 582 4.02 -26.83 -6.37
CA SER A 582 3.63 -27.88 -7.31
C SER A 582 4.00 -29.24 -6.69
N GLY A 583 3.01 -29.97 -6.17
CA GLY A 583 3.19 -31.35 -5.71
C GLY A 583 1.86 -32.02 -5.34
N PRO A 584 1.65 -33.31 -5.67
CA PRO A 584 0.45 -34.03 -5.24
C PRO A 584 0.48 -34.24 -3.71
N GLY A 585 -0.54 -33.73 -3.01
CA GLY A 585 -0.76 -34.02 -1.58
C GLY A 585 -0.27 -32.99 -0.55
N GLN A 586 0.02 -31.75 -0.94
CA GLN A 586 0.52 -30.70 -0.03
C GLN A 586 -0.59 -29.69 0.33
N VAL A 587 -0.73 -29.34 1.62
CA VAL A 587 -1.72 -28.39 2.15
C VAL A 587 -1.25 -26.95 1.90
N PHE A 588 -2.08 -26.14 1.27
CA PHE A 588 -1.81 -24.71 1.02
C PHE A 588 -1.89 -23.90 2.32
N SER A 589 -0.82 -23.22 2.72
CA SER A 589 -0.89 -22.22 3.80
C SER A 589 -1.53 -20.94 3.26
N ALA A 590 -2.78 -20.68 3.63
CA ALA A 590 -3.48 -19.44 3.34
C ALA A 590 -2.96 -18.32 4.26
N GLU A 591 -2.06 -17.48 3.77
CA GLU A 591 -1.54 -16.37 4.57
C GLU A 591 -2.29 -15.05 4.34
N LYS A 592 -2.57 -14.40 5.48
CA LYS A 592 -3.55 -13.32 5.66
C LYS A 592 -3.05 -11.93 5.23
N ASP A 593 -1.80 -11.78 4.80
CA ASP A 593 -1.11 -10.47 4.68
C ASP A 593 -0.38 -10.24 3.33
N SER A 594 -0.66 -11.01 2.28
CA SER A 594 -0.13 -10.75 0.93
C SER A 594 -0.59 -9.38 0.39
N ARG A 595 0.33 -8.45 0.17
CA ARG A 595 0.01 -7.07 -0.28
C ARG A 595 1.07 -6.47 -1.18
N VAL A 596 0.64 -5.87 -2.29
CA VAL A 596 1.46 -4.96 -3.09
C VAL A 596 0.96 -3.53 -2.91
N ALA A 597 1.89 -2.61 -2.62
CA ALA A 597 1.68 -1.17 -2.64
C ALA A 597 2.64 -0.52 -3.65
N ALA A 598 2.09 0.12 -4.68
CA ALA A 598 2.84 0.75 -5.76
C ALA A 598 2.42 2.22 -5.90
N ASN A 599 3.38 3.14 -5.79
CA ASN A 599 3.17 4.59 -5.82
C ASN A 599 2.05 5.08 -4.86
N GLY A 600 1.95 4.49 -3.66
CA GLY A 600 0.83 4.67 -2.76
C GLY A 600 1.22 5.04 -1.32
N VAL A 601 0.21 5.32 -0.51
CA VAL A 601 0.34 5.52 0.93
C VAL A 601 -0.53 4.48 1.63
N VAL A 602 0.07 3.68 2.52
CA VAL A 602 -0.61 2.63 3.27
C VAL A 602 -0.51 2.93 4.76
N LEU A 603 -1.66 2.97 5.43
CA LEU A 603 -1.81 3.20 6.85
C LEU A 603 -2.52 1.99 7.47
N ARG A 604 -1.95 1.40 8.52
CA ARG A 604 -2.53 0.21 9.17
C ARG A 604 -2.34 0.26 10.67
N GLU A 605 -3.33 -0.21 11.42
CA GLU A 605 -3.27 -0.40 12.89
C GLU A 605 -3.12 0.93 13.65
N ASN A 606 -4.25 1.66 13.79
CA ASN A 606 -4.38 2.89 14.57
C ASN A 606 -3.46 4.08 14.16
N VAL A 607 -2.87 4.04 12.96
CA VAL A 607 -2.09 5.16 12.42
C VAL A 607 -2.96 6.40 12.24
N GLN A 608 -2.49 7.55 12.74
CA GLN A 608 -3.19 8.83 12.64
C GLN A 608 -2.47 9.80 11.69
N ILE A 609 -3.27 10.50 10.88
CA ILE A 609 -2.87 11.68 10.08
C ILE A 609 -3.75 12.86 10.50
N ASP A 610 -3.11 13.98 10.84
CA ASP A 610 -3.74 15.21 11.34
C ASP A 610 -3.71 16.37 10.33
N GLY A 611 -4.36 17.48 10.66
CA GLY A 611 -4.81 18.53 9.72
C GLY A 611 -3.76 19.39 9.02
N GLY A 612 -2.46 19.08 9.13
CA GLY A 612 -1.37 19.77 8.43
C GLY A 612 -0.74 18.97 7.28
N SER A 613 -1.16 17.71 7.09
CA SER A 613 -0.39 16.70 6.35
C SER A 613 -1.01 16.37 4.99
N ALA A 614 -0.97 17.33 4.06
CA ALA A 614 -1.51 17.13 2.71
C ALA A 614 -0.89 15.91 2.01
N LEU A 615 -1.74 15.08 1.41
CA LEU A 615 -1.36 13.86 0.68
C LEU A 615 -1.60 14.07 -0.82
N SER A 616 -0.55 14.00 -1.62
CA SER A 616 -0.62 14.21 -3.07
C SER A 616 0.08 13.10 -3.84
N LEU A 617 -0.66 12.43 -4.72
CA LEU A 617 -0.16 11.42 -5.66
C LEU A 617 -0.42 11.93 -7.08
N SER A 618 0.63 12.29 -7.83
CA SER A 618 0.44 12.89 -9.16
C SER A 618 1.38 12.41 -10.25
N GLY A 619 0.83 12.13 -11.44
CA GLY A 619 1.63 11.75 -12.61
C GLY A 619 2.33 10.40 -12.49
N ASN A 620 1.89 9.53 -11.59
CA ASN A 620 2.51 8.22 -11.39
C ASN A 620 1.99 7.20 -12.40
N ARG A 621 2.86 6.25 -12.79
CA ARG A 621 2.55 5.15 -13.69
C ARG A 621 2.77 3.82 -12.98
N ALA A 622 1.79 2.93 -13.10
CA ALA A 622 1.90 1.55 -12.66
C ALA A 622 1.39 0.60 -13.73
N THR A 623 2.15 -0.45 -14.04
CA THR A 623 1.82 -1.41 -15.09
C THR A 623 2.23 -2.83 -14.68
N GLU A 624 1.39 -3.82 -14.99
CA GLU A 624 1.66 -5.24 -14.66
C GLU A 624 1.90 -5.46 -13.16
N VAL A 625 0.91 -5.14 -12.34
CA VAL A 625 0.95 -5.35 -10.88
C VAL A 625 -0.05 -6.44 -10.49
N SER A 626 0.43 -7.49 -9.83
CA SER A 626 -0.38 -8.64 -9.43
C SER A 626 -0.23 -8.97 -7.95
N ALA A 627 -1.36 -9.14 -7.25
CA ALA A 627 -1.39 -9.63 -5.87
C ALA A 627 -2.25 -10.90 -5.76
N VAL A 628 -1.65 -12.06 -6.00
CA VAL A 628 -2.36 -13.35 -5.95
C VAL A 628 -2.70 -13.68 -4.49
N GLY A 629 -3.99 -13.93 -4.23
CA GLY A 629 -4.55 -14.21 -2.91
C GLY A 629 -4.50 -13.03 -1.94
N GLY A 630 -4.23 -11.80 -2.41
CA GLY A 630 -3.87 -10.66 -1.57
C GLY A 630 -4.59 -9.36 -1.89
N THR A 631 -3.93 -8.25 -1.57
CA THR A 631 -4.39 -6.87 -1.82
C THR A 631 -3.43 -6.14 -2.75
N ALA A 632 -3.93 -5.49 -3.79
CA ALA A 632 -3.17 -4.62 -4.69
C ALA A 632 -3.60 -3.16 -4.51
N LEU A 633 -2.67 -2.31 -4.09
CA LEU A 633 -2.85 -0.88 -3.87
C LEU A 633 -1.95 -0.11 -4.83
N VAL A 634 -2.53 0.52 -5.83
CA VAL A 634 -1.80 1.11 -6.95
C VAL A 634 -2.21 2.55 -7.13
N ASN A 635 -1.25 3.47 -7.04
CA ASN A 635 -1.49 4.92 -7.01
C ASN A 635 -2.59 5.27 -5.99
N ALA A 636 -2.57 4.63 -4.83
CA ALA A 636 -3.70 4.60 -3.90
C ALA A 636 -3.32 5.09 -2.51
N LEU A 637 -4.29 5.68 -1.82
CA LEU A 637 -4.24 5.87 -0.36
C LEU A 637 -5.12 4.80 0.28
N ALA A 638 -4.55 4.00 1.18
CA ALA A 638 -5.29 2.97 1.89
C ALA A 638 -5.12 3.10 3.41
N ALA A 639 -6.22 3.04 4.15
CA ALA A 639 -6.20 3.08 5.62
C ALA A 639 -7.01 1.91 6.20
N TYR A 640 -6.38 1.14 7.08
CA TYR A 640 -6.93 -0.10 7.64
C TYR A 640 -6.91 -0.12 9.17
N ARG A 641 -7.83 -0.88 9.77
CA ARG A 641 -7.79 -1.32 11.18
C ARG A 641 -7.59 -0.16 12.17
N GLY A 642 -8.54 0.77 12.20
CA GLY A 642 -8.57 1.88 13.16
C GLY A 642 -7.71 3.09 12.79
N ALA A 643 -7.10 3.11 11.60
CA ALA A 643 -6.42 4.30 11.08
C ALA A 643 -7.38 5.50 10.95
N ARG A 644 -6.87 6.72 11.17
CA ARG A 644 -7.67 7.96 11.20
C ARG A 644 -7.03 9.04 10.33
N VAL A 645 -7.85 9.74 9.53
CA VAL A 645 -7.41 10.87 8.70
C VAL A 645 -8.34 12.06 8.95
N SER A 646 -7.80 13.15 9.49
CA SER A 646 -8.59 14.33 9.87
C SER A 646 -7.93 15.62 9.39
N GLY A 647 -8.70 16.47 8.71
CA GLY A 647 -8.27 17.81 8.27
C GLY A 647 -7.22 17.82 7.14
N SER A 648 -6.91 16.68 6.53
CA SER A 648 -5.82 16.55 5.57
C SER A 648 -6.35 16.42 4.13
N PRO A 649 -6.00 17.34 3.20
CA PRO A 649 -6.43 17.23 1.82
C PRO A 649 -5.75 16.06 1.12
N ILE A 650 -6.53 15.30 0.35
CA ILE A 650 -6.08 14.14 -0.42
C ILE A 650 -6.29 14.42 -1.91
N THR A 651 -5.23 14.42 -2.70
CA THR A 651 -5.29 14.65 -4.15
C THR A 651 -4.59 13.54 -4.92
N LEU A 652 -5.32 12.86 -5.80
CA LEU A 652 -4.78 11.92 -6.77
C LEU A 652 -5.05 12.47 -8.18
N SER A 653 -4.00 12.87 -8.91
CA SER A 653 -4.18 13.50 -10.23
C SER A 653 -3.24 13.02 -11.32
N GLY A 654 -3.78 12.75 -12.50
CA GLY A 654 -2.99 12.38 -13.68
C GLY A 654 -2.27 11.04 -13.56
N ASN A 655 -2.72 10.14 -12.68
CA ASN A 655 -2.09 8.84 -12.50
C ASN A 655 -2.60 7.82 -13.52
N ARG A 656 -1.74 6.87 -13.91
CA ARG A 656 -2.07 5.78 -14.83
C ARG A 656 -1.84 4.43 -14.16
N ALA A 657 -2.87 3.60 -14.12
CA ALA A 657 -2.82 2.20 -13.67
C ALA A 657 -3.29 1.29 -14.80
N GLN A 658 -2.47 0.31 -15.18
CA GLN A 658 -2.74 -0.56 -16.32
C GLN A 658 -2.38 -2.02 -16.02
N GLN A 659 -3.23 -2.97 -16.39
CA GLN A 659 -2.99 -4.42 -16.18
C GLN A 659 -2.70 -4.72 -14.70
N ILE A 660 -3.67 -4.39 -13.85
CA ILE A 660 -3.59 -4.63 -12.42
C ILE A 660 -4.53 -5.78 -12.10
N SER A 661 -4.02 -6.79 -11.40
CA SER A 661 -4.81 -7.97 -11.05
C SER A 661 -4.65 -8.37 -9.58
N THR A 662 -5.72 -8.94 -9.03
CA THR A 662 -5.72 -9.62 -7.73
C THR A 662 -6.63 -10.84 -7.84
N GLY A 663 -6.44 -11.90 -7.06
CA GLY A 663 -7.36 -13.04 -7.16
C GLY A 663 -6.90 -14.32 -6.48
N GLY A 664 -7.83 -15.19 -6.11
CA GLY A 664 -7.52 -16.51 -5.59
C GLY A 664 -7.13 -17.47 -6.72
N GLY A 665 -5.98 -18.13 -6.62
CA GLY A 665 -5.53 -19.06 -7.66
C GLY A 665 -6.47 -20.26 -7.84
N TYR A 666 -6.62 -20.69 -9.10
CA TYR A 666 -7.27 -21.91 -9.57
C TYR A 666 -6.73 -23.18 -8.86
N ALA A 667 -7.38 -23.63 -7.78
CA ALA A 667 -7.35 -25.03 -7.30
C ALA A 667 -8.28 -25.25 -6.09
N GLN A 668 -9.59 -24.98 -6.23
CA GLN A 668 -10.60 -25.39 -5.22
C GLN A 668 -11.02 -26.87 -5.35
N VAL A 669 -10.25 -27.71 -6.07
CA VAL A 669 -10.64 -29.07 -6.48
C VAL A 669 -10.61 -30.10 -5.32
N ALA A 670 -10.23 -29.74 -4.10
CA ALA A 670 -10.08 -30.70 -3.00
C ALA A 670 -10.64 -30.28 -1.62
N ALA A 671 -11.59 -29.34 -1.54
CA ALA A 671 -12.31 -28.97 -0.30
C ALA A 671 -11.45 -28.52 0.91
N ILE A 672 -10.15 -28.22 0.74
CA ILE A 672 -9.23 -27.84 1.84
C ILE A 672 -8.52 -26.50 1.49
N GLY A 673 -9.29 -25.44 1.24
CA GLY A 673 -8.70 -24.12 1.01
C GLY A 673 -9.70 -22.97 1.15
N SER A 674 -9.40 -21.98 1.98
CA SER A 674 -10.22 -20.78 2.17
C SER A 674 -9.47 -19.54 1.67
N ALA A 675 -9.33 -19.38 0.36
CA ALA A 675 -8.79 -18.16 -0.22
C ALA A 675 -9.73 -16.98 0.11
N LYS A 676 -9.19 -15.88 0.63
CA LYS A 676 -9.94 -14.62 0.74
C LYS A 676 -10.04 -13.99 -0.64
N ASN A 677 -11.21 -13.43 -0.93
CA ASN A 677 -11.46 -12.60 -2.10
C ASN A 677 -10.54 -11.37 -2.07
N GLY A 678 -9.80 -11.11 -3.16
CA GLY A 678 -8.78 -10.05 -3.20
C GLY A 678 -9.36 -8.63 -3.18
N ILE A 679 -8.57 -7.65 -2.73
CA ILE A 679 -8.93 -6.22 -2.78
C ILE A 679 -7.98 -5.51 -3.74
N LEU A 680 -8.53 -4.84 -4.76
CA LEU A 680 -7.79 -4.06 -5.73
C LEU A 680 -8.24 -2.60 -5.68
N VAL A 681 -7.29 -1.70 -5.43
CA VAL A 681 -7.50 -0.25 -5.50
C VAL A 681 -6.52 0.34 -6.51
N ALA A 682 -7.03 0.98 -7.56
CA ALA A 682 -6.25 1.64 -8.59
C ALA A 682 -6.66 3.12 -8.68
N ASN A 683 -5.71 4.04 -8.49
CA ASN A 683 -5.92 5.49 -8.48
C ASN A 683 -7.04 5.94 -7.50
N GLY A 684 -7.13 5.30 -6.33
CA GLY A 684 -8.28 5.45 -5.43
C GLY A 684 -7.91 5.69 -3.97
N VAL A 685 -8.93 6.05 -3.19
CA VAL A 685 -8.84 6.18 -1.73
C VAL A 685 -9.71 5.10 -1.11
N TYR A 686 -9.11 4.24 -0.29
CA TYR A 686 -9.77 3.08 0.30
C TYR A 686 -9.60 3.06 1.82
N LEU A 687 -10.72 3.03 2.53
CA LEU A 687 -10.75 3.08 3.99
C LEU A 687 -11.55 1.89 4.52
N GLU A 688 -11.00 1.13 5.47
CA GLU A 688 -11.65 -0.07 6.03
C GLU A 688 -11.36 -0.25 7.54
N GLY A 689 -12.40 -0.50 8.34
CA GLY A 689 -12.22 -0.89 9.75
C GLY A 689 -13.50 -1.22 10.52
N GLU A 690 -13.43 -2.27 11.34
CA GLU A 690 -14.53 -2.73 12.22
C GLU A 690 -14.85 -1.72 13.33
N ASN A 691 -13.85 -1.01 13.85
CA ASN A 691 -14.00 0.03 14.88
C ASN A 691 -14.25 1.45 14.30
N GLY A 692 -14.58 1.53 13.00
CA GLY A 692 -14.80 2.78 12.26
C GLY A 692 -13.51 3.49 11.83
N VAL A 693 -13.36 3.72 10.52
CA VAL A 693 -12.43 4.73 10.01
C VAL A 693 -13.18 6.05 9.97
N ARG A 694 -12.62 7.09 10.61
CA ARG A 694 -13.20 8.44 10.59
C ARG A 694 -12.46 9.30 9.57
N LEU A 695 -13.22 9.89 8.65
CA LEU A 695 -12.76 10.91 7.74
C LEU A 695 -13.54 12.19 8.02
N SER A 696 -12.85 13.26 8.40
CA SER A 696 -13.53 14.53 8.71
C SER A 696 -12.70 15.73 8.27
N GLY A 697 -13.34 16.70 7.60
CA GLY A 697 -12.71 17.93 7.13
C GLY A 697 -11.56 17.73 6.13
N SER A 698 -11.51 16.58 5.46
CA SER A 698 -10.45 16.16 4.53
C SER A 698 -11.00 16.12 3.10
N PRO A 699 -10.80 17.16 2.28
CA PRO A 699 -11.27 17.16 0.90
C PRO A 699 -10.52 16.13 0.06
N ILE A 700 -11.25 15.35 -0.75
CA ILE A 700 -10.71 14.32 -1.64
C ILE A 700 -10.93 14.76 -3.09
N THR A 701 -9.85 14.83 -3.86
CA THR A 701 -9.90 15.10 -5.31
C THR A 701 -9.24 13.95 -6.06
N LEU A 702 -10.00 13.28 -6.94
CA LEU A 702 -9.51 12.31 -7.91
C LEU A 702 -9.71 12.90 -9.31
N SER A 703 -8.66 13.34 -10.00
CA SER A 703 -8.80 14.04 -11.28
C SER A 703 -7.85 13.62 -12.40
N GLY A 704 -8.37 13.40 -13.60
CA GLY A 704 -7.56 13.10 -14.79
C GLY A 704 -6.84 11.75 -14.72
N ASN A 705 -7.26 10.83 -13.85
CA ASN A 705 -6.64 9.52 -13.70
C ASN A 705 -7.14 8.54 -14.76
N THR A 706 -6.30 7.58 -15.14
CA THR A 706 -6.60 6.52 -16.11
C THR A 706 -6.40 5.15 -15.45
N ALA A 707 -7.44 4.32 -15.45
CA ALA A 707 -7.40 2.93 -14.99
C ALA A 707 -7.86 2.01 -16.13
N GLN A 708 -7.01 1.07 -16.56
CA GLN A 708 -7.26 0.23 -17.73
C GLN A 708 -6.86 -1.23 -17.48
N THR A 709 -7.72 -2.19 -17.81
CA THR A 709 -7.47 -3.62 -17.51
C THR A 709 -7.28 -3.83 -16.01
N ILE A 710 -8.36 -3.65 -15.24
CA ILE A 710 -8.33 -3.82 -13.79
C ILE A 710 -9.21 -5.01 -13.43
N GLU A 711 -8.61 -6.05 -12.84
CA GLU A 711 -9.29 -7.34 -12.69
C GLU A 711 -9.12 -7.92 -11.29
N ALA A 712 -10.22 -8.39 -10.71
CA ALA A 712 -10.17 -9.21 -9.50
C ALA A 712 -10.90 -10.53 -9.68
N ASP A 713 -10.28 -11.64 -9.26
CA ASP A 713 -10.95 -12.93 -9.15
C ASP A 713 -11.81 -12.98 -7.87
N GLY A 714 -13.13 -12.86 -8.01
CA GLY A 714 -14.10 -12.85 -6.91
C GLY A 714 -13.96 -11.70 -5.90
N GLY A 715 -13.15 -10.69 -6.19
CA GLY A 715 -12.70 -9.64 -5.26
C GLY A 715 -13.54 -8.36 -5.20
N ARG A 716 -12.98 -7.30 -4.58
CA ARG A 716 -13.43 -5.91 -4.77
C ARG A 716 -12.45 -5.18 -5.67
N VAL A 717 -12.97 -4.47 -6.65
CA VAL A 717 -12.21 -3.57 -7.51
C VAL A 717 -12.68 -2.14 -7.33
N ASN A 718 -11.75 -1.23 -7.03
CA ASN A 718 -11.98 0.20 -6.92
C ASN A 718 -11.02 0.93 -7.88
N ALA A 719 -11.52 1.32 -9.05
CA ALA A 719 -10.76 2.05 -10.08
C ALA A 719 -11.19 3.52 -10.11
N ASN A 720 -10.25 4.44 -9.89
CA ASN A 720 -10.49 5.89 -9.76
C ASN A 720 -11.61 6.22 -8.76
N ALA A 721 -11.70 5.47 -7.65
CA ALA A 721 -12.85 5.47 -6.76
C ALA A 721 -12.47 5.88 -5.32
N PHE A 722 -13.46 6.41 -4.60
CA PHE A 722 -13.40 6.57 -3.15
C PHE A 722 -14.32 5.54 -2.50
N ALA A 723 -13.76 4.73 -1.60
CA ALA A 723 -14.51 3.71 -0.87
C ALA A 723 -14.24 3.80 0.63
N LEU A 724 -15.31 3.90 1.41
CA LEU A 724 -15.31 3.76 2.87
C LEU A 724 -16.15 2.56 3.26
N ASN A 725 -15.47 1.54 3.79
CA ASN A 725 -16.03 0.27 4.20
C ASN A 725 -16.05 0.14 5.73
N GLY A 726 -17.16 -0.33 6.29
CA GLY A 726 -17.39 -0.44 7.74
C GLY A 726 -18.21 0.72 8.33
N GLN A 727 -18.32 0.77 9.66
CA GLN A 727 -19.15 1.76 10.41
C GLN A 727 -18.52 3.17 10.48
N GLY A 728 -17.74 3.57 9.48
CA GLY A 728 -17.07 4.88 9.47
C GLY A 728 -18.03 6.05 9.26
N ASP A 729 -17.66 7.23 9.75
CA ASP A 729 -18.42 8.48 9.55
C ASP A 729 -17.66 9.42 8.61
N VAL A 730 -18.37 9.95 7.61
CA VAL A 730 -17.88 10.97 6.67
C VAL A 730 -18.60 12.28 6.98
N GLN A 731 -17.91 13.15 7.70
CA GLN A 731 -18.48 14.41 8.16
C GLN A 731 -17.75 15.61 7.57
N GLY A 732 -18.48 16.46 6.84
CA GLY A 732 -17.96 17.73 6.32
C GLY A 732 -16.88 17.61 5.25
N ASN A 733 -16.83 16.49 4.52
CA ASN A 733 -15.84 16.28 3.45
C ASN A 733 -16.45 16.63 2.08
N SER A 734 -15.62 17.18 1.19
CA SER A 734 -15.93 17.30 -0.24
C SER A 734 -15.17 16.23 -1.03
N VAL A 735 -15.89 15.42 -1.79
CA VAL A 735 -15.32 14.43 -2.71
C VAL A 735 -15.59 14.90 -4.15
N LEU A 736 -14.53 15.10 -4.92
CA LEU A 736 -14.58 15.43 -6.34
C LEU A 736 -13.89 14.34 -7.17
N ILE A 737 -14.63 13.70 -8.06
CA ILE A 737 -14.12 12.75 -9.05
C ILE A 737 -14.37 13.37 -10.43
N SER A 738 -13.31 13.81 -11.11
CA SER A 738 -13.44 14.60 -12.35
C SER A 738 -12.49 14.21 -13.48
N GLY A 739 -13.03 14.05 -14.70
CA GLY A 739 -12.22 13.82 -15.90
C GLY A 739 -11.43 12.51 -15.88
N ASN A 740 -11.86 11.52 -15.09
CA ASN A 740 -11.18 10.23 -15.00
C ASN A 740 -11.67 9.27 -16.10
N THR A 741 -10.81 8.36 -16.51
CA THR A 741 -11.11 7.28 -17.46
C THR A 741 -10.91 5.92 -16.78
N ALA A 742 -11.93 5.06 -16.80
CA ALA A 742 -11.89 3.69 -16.31
C ALA A 742 -12.37 2.73 -17.40
N GLU A 743 -11.57 1.74 -17.79
CA GLU A 743 -11.86 0.84 -18.90
C GLU A 743 -11.52 -0.61 -18.55
N ARG A 744 -12.42 -1.54 -18.86
CA ARG A 744 -12.26 -2.98 -18.60
C ARG A 744 -11.99 -3.24 -17.12
N VAL A 745 -12.96 -2.86 -16.28
CA VAL A 745 -12.94 -3.01 -14.82
C VAL A 745 -13.82 -4.19 -14.46
N ARG A 746 -13.22 -5.29 -14.03
CA ARG A 746 -13.90 -6.58 -13.92
C ARG A 746 -13.66 -7.23 -12.56
N SER A 747 -14.74 -7.73 -11.97
CA SER A 747 -14.68 -8.68 -10.87
C SER A 747 -15.40 -9.96 -11.32
N GLN A 748 -14.63 -10.96 -11.73
CA GLN A 748 -15.11 -12.24 -12.28
C GLN A 748 -14.64 -13.36 -11.36
N GLY A 749 -15.38 -14.44 -11.17
CA GLY A 749 -14.92 -15.53 -10.30
C GLY A 749 -16.01 -16.49 -9.86
N SER A 750 -15.82 -17.77 -10.13
CA SER A 750 -16.68 -18.86 -9.66
C SER A 750 -16.18 -19.37 -8.31
N GLU A 751 -17.02 -19.34 -7.27
CA GLU A 751 -16.79 -20.21 -6.11
C GLU A 751 -17.12 -21.62 -6.59
N GLY A 752 -16.19 -22.56 -6.45
CA GLY A 752 -16.45 -23.95 -6.81
C GLY A 752 -17.58 -24.51 -5.97
N THR A 753 -18.68 -24.91 -6.60
CA THR A 753 -19.74 -25.70 -5.95
C THR A 753 -19.25 -27.13 -5.75
N VAL A 754 -19.20 -27.60 -4.50
CA VAL A 754 -18.91 -29.00 -4.17
C VAL A 754 -20.23 -29.70 -3.83
N ALA A 755 -20.52 -30.81 -4.51
CA ALA A 755 -21.69 -31.67 -4.24
C ALA A 755 -23.07 -30.96 -4.25
N GLY A 756 -23.26 -29.95 -5.11
CA GLY A 756 -24.54 -29.24 -5.24
C GLY A 756 -24.83 -28.21 -4.13
N LEU A 757 -23.89 -28.02 -3.18
CA LEU A 757 -23.97 -27.00 -2.13
C LEU A 757 -22.90 -25.94 -2.38
N ALA A 758 -23.33 -24.68 -2.52
CA ALA A 758 -22.42 -23.53 -2.51
C ALA A 758 -21.84 -23.40 -1.09
N VAL A 759 -20.61 -23.87 -0.90
CA VAL A 759 -19.91 -23.78 0.38
C VAL A 759 -19.35 -22.36 0.48
N ILE A 760 -20.16 -21.49 1.10
CA ILE A 760 -19.84 -20.16 1.63
C ILE A 760 -20.07 -18.97 0.67
N ASP A 761 -21.22 -18.31 0.81
CA ASP A 761 -21.51 -16.95 0.30
C ASP A 761 -20.71 -15.92 1.14
N ARG A 762 -19.41 -15.80 0.86
CA ARG A 762 -18.51 -14.86 1.59
C ARG A 762 -18.56 -13.44 1.03
N GLY A 763 -19.50 -13.17 0.12
CA GLY A 763 -19.90 -11.83 -0.27
C GLY A 763 -18.77 -10.94 -0.77
N VAL A 764 -18.15 -11.25 -1.92
CA VAL A 764 -17.37 -10.25 -2.65
C VAL A 764 -17.34 -10.53 -4.16
N GLY A 765 -17.43 -9.47 -4.97
CA GLY A 765 -17.55 -9.50 -6.44
C GLY A 765 -17.86 -8.12 -7.01
N HIS A 766 -17.37 -7.04 -6.38
CA HIS A 766 -17.74 -5.66 -6.69
C HIS A 766 -16.77 -5.04 -7.70
N ALA A 767 -17.31 -4.32 -8.69
CA ALA A 767 -16.52 -3.59 -9.67
C ALA A 767 -16.95 -2.12 -9.69
N ASN A 768 -16.13 -1.26 -9.09
CA ASN A 768 -16.37 0.17 -8.95
C ASN A 768 -15.44 0.97 -9.86
N ALA A 769 -15.99 1.72 -10.81
CA ALA A 769 -15.27 2.55 -11.76
C ALA A 769 -15.73 4.02 -11.64
N ASN A 770 -14.80 4.92 -11.31
CA ASN A 770 -15.07 6.34 -11.05
C ASN A 770 -16.21 6.53 -10.03
N ALA A 771 -16.24 5.76 -8.95
CA ALA A 771 -17.39 5.67 -8.04
C ALA A 771 -17.08 6.20 -6.64
N VAL A 772 -18.15 6.53 -5.91
CA VAL A 772 -18.12 6.85 -4.47
C VAL A 772 -18.95 5.81 -3.73
N GLN A 773 -18.33 5.09 -2.79
CA GLN A 773 -19.00 4.11 -1.93
C GLN A 773 -18.81 4.49 -0.46
N VAL A 774 -19.92 4.63 0.27
CA VAL A 774 -19.91 4.98 1.71
C VAL A 774 -20.84 4.03 2.46
N MET A 775 -20.29 3.14 3.28
CA MET A 775 -21.09 2.20 4.08
C MET A 775 -21.71 2.84 5.35
N GLY A 776 -21.21 3.99 5.80
CA GLY A 776 -21.70 4.68 6.99
C GLY A 776 -22.51 5.95 6.72
N THR A 777 -22.38 6.96 7.58
CA THR A 777 -23.16 8.21 7.47
C THR A 777 -22.42 9.25 6.63
N LEU A 778 -23.16 9.99 5.79
CA LEU A 778 -22.67 11.17 5.08
C LEU A 778 -23.44 12.39 5.58
N ARG A 779 -22.73 13.31 6.27
CA ARG A 779 -23.33 14.52 6.86
C ARG A 779 -22.62 15.78 6.41
N GLY A 780 -23.40 16.75 5.92
CA GLY A 780 -22.93 18.11 5.61
C GLY A 780 -21.76 18.15 4.60
N GLY A 781 -21.68 17.18 3.70
CA GLY A 781 -20.61 17.05 2.71
C GLY A 781 -21.11 17.21 1.27
N THR A 782 -20.19 17.20 0.32
CA THR A 782 -20.51 17.21 -1.13
C THR A 782 -19.82 16.07 -1.84
N ALA A 783 -20.52 15.37 -2.74
CA ALA A 783 -19.93 14.40 -3.65
C ALA A 783 -20.24 14.79 -5.10
N ALA A 784 -19.22 15.07 -5.89
CA ALA A 784 -19.35 15.48 -7.29
C ALA A 784 -18.60 14.51 -8.21
N LEU A 785 -19.32 13.89 -9.14
CA LEU A 785 -18.79 13.05 -10.20
C LEU A 785 -19.03 13.77 -11.53
N THR A 786 -17.99 14.30 -12.17
CA THR A 786 -18.14 15.14 -13.36
C THR A 786 -17.20 14.82 -14.52
N GLY A 787 -17.74 14.69 -15.73
CA GLY A 787 -16.96 14.50 -16.95
C GLY A 787 -16.15 13.20 -16.98
N ASN A 788 -16.54 12.18 -16.22
CA ASN A 788 -15.83 10.90 -16.18
C ASN A 788 -16.31 9.95 -17.29
N THR A 789 -15.41 9.07 -17.72
CA THR A 789 -15.69 8.02 -18.70
C THR A 789 -15.43 6.64 -18.09
N ALA A 790 -16.42 5.76 -18.15
CA ALA A 790 -16.34 4.38 -17.69
C ALA A 790 -16.84 3.42 -18.78
N ARG A 791 -16.06 2.40 -19.14
CA ARG A 791 -16.40 1.43 -20.19
C ARG A 791 -16.09 0.01 -19.76
N ASP A 792 -16.98 -0.93 -20.11
CA ASP A 792 -16.85 -2.36 -19.82
C ASP A 792 -16.59 -2.63 -18.32
N VAL A 793 -17.60 -2.31 -17.52
CA VAL A 793 -17.57 -2.51 -16.06
C VAL A 793 -18.45 -3.71 -15.72
N GLN A 794 -17.84 -4.78 -15.22
CA GLN A 794 -18.53 -6.05 -15.00
C GLN A 794 -18.31 -6.59 -13.59
N ALA A 795 -19.40 -7.02 -12.96
CA ALA A 795 -19.40 -7.74 -11.70
C ALA A 795 -20.21 -9.04 -11.85
N GLU A 796 -19.62 -10.19 -11.55
CA GLU A 796 -20.36 -11.46 -11.67
C GLU A 796 -21.25 -11.75 -10.46
N LYS A 797 -20.68 -11.57 -9.26
CA LYS A 797 -21.31 -11.92 -7.97
C LYS A 797 -21.69 -10.72 -7.11
N GLY A 798 -21.33 -9.51 -7.51
CA GLY A 798 -21.55 -8.29 -6.76
C GLY A 798 -22.10 -7.15 -7.61
N LEU A 799 -21.89 -5.94 -7.13
CA LEU A 799 -22.42 -4.71 -7.73
C LEU A 799 -21.41 -4.12 -8.72
N ALA A 800 -21.87 -3.86 -9.94
CA ALA A 800 -21.10 -3.15 -10.97
C ALA A 800 -21.50 -1.68 -10.97
N GLN A 801 -20.54 -0.78 -10.76
CA GLN A 801 -20.78 0.67 -10.66
C GLN A 801 -19.88 1.46 -11.59
N ALA A 802 -20.48 2.34 -12.36
CA ALA A 802 -19.78 3.26 -13.24
C ALA A 802 -20.26 4.69 -13.00
N ASN A 803 -19.34 5.60 -12.68
CA ASN A 803 -19.62 7.02 -12.40
C ASN A 803 -20.78 7.21 -11.40
N SER A 804 -20.88 6.35 -10.40
CA SER A 804 -22.05 6.26 -9.52
C SER A 804 -21.68 6.51 -8.06
N PHE A 805 -22.68 6.93 -7.29
CA PHE A 805 -22.58 7.05 -5.84
C PHE A 805 -23.40 5.94 -5.20
N THR A 806 -22.87 5.33 -4.14
CA THR A 806 -23.61 4.33 -3.37
C THR A 806 -23.42 4.46 -1.89
N GLN A 807 -24.55 4.35 -1.20
CA GLN A 807 -24.63 4.24 0.25
C GLN A 807 -25.35 2.95 0.61
N GLU A 808 -24.68 2.08 1.38
CA GLU A 808 -25.18 0.77 1.76
C GLU A 808 -26.04 0.80 3.03
N LYS A 809 -26.50 -0.39 3.46
CA LYS A 809 -27.50 -0.58 4.52
C LYS A 809 -27.16 0.16 5.82
N GLY A 810 -28.12 0.93 6.31
CA GLY A 810 -27.99 1.69 7.57
C GLY A 810 -27.34 3.06 7.39
N GLY A 811 -26.88 3.41 6.19
CA GLY A 811 -26.38 4.74 5.86
C GLY A 811 -27.46 5.81 5.85
N ALA A 812 -27.06 7.05 6.12
CA ALA A 812 -27.88 8.23 5.92
C ALA A 812 -27.13 9.33 5.18
N THR A 813 -27.80 9.97 4.22
CA THR A 813 -27.33 11.17 3.53
C THR A 813 -28.11 12.37 4.06
N GLU A 814 -27.47 13.17 4.92
CA GLU A 814 -28.09 14.31 5.59
C GLU A 814 -27.43 15.63 5.21
N GLY A 815 -28.23 16.62 4.78
CA GLY A 815 -27.74 17.97 4.50
C GLY A 815 -26.60 18.00 3.48
N SER A 816 -26.56 17.04 2.55
CA SER A 816 -25.43 16.81 1.66
C SER A 816 -25.80 17.07 0.20
N GLY A 817 -24.81 17.47 -0.60
CA GLY A 817 -24.99 17.71 -2.04
C GLY A 817 -24.34 16.62 -2.88
N ILE A 818 -25.13 15.91 -3.70
CA ILE A 818 -24.64 14.88 -4.63
C ILE A 818 -24.88 15.35 -6.07
N SER A 819 -23.82 15.45 -6.86
CA SER A 819 -23.89 15.82 -8.28
C SER A 819 -23.23 14.76 -9.15
N ILE A 820 -23.96 14.26 -10.14
CA ILE A 820 -23.47 13.34 -11.17
C ILE A 820 -23.74 14.01 -12.51
N ALA A 821 -22.71 14.59 -13.14
CA ALA A 821 -22.87 15.49 -14.27
C ALA A 821 -21.94 15.22 -15.46
N GLY A 822 -22.49 15.12 -16.66
CA GLY A 822 -21.71 15.02 -17.90
C GLY A 822 -20.85 13.75 -18.02
N ASN A 823 -21.23 12.67 -17.34
CA ASN A 823 -20.46 11.42 -17.37
C ASN A 823 -20.92 10.49 -18.50
N THR A 824 -20.01 9.63 -18.96
CA THR A 824 -20.27 8.56 -19.94
C THR A 824 -20.01 7.19 -19.31
N ALA A 825 -21.01 6.31 -19.31
CA ALA A 825 -20.93 4.95 -18.78
C ALA A 825 -21.45 3.91 -19.81
N GLU A 826 -20.56 3.09 -20.36
CA GLU A 826 -20.88 2.12 -21.42
C GLU A 826 -20.63 0.70 -20.95
N ASP A 827 -21.54 -0.22 -21.31
CA ASP A 827 -21.45 -1.66 -20.99
C ASP A 827 -21.26 -1.98 -19.50
N VAL A 828 -22.08 -1.38 -18.64
CA VAL A 828 -22.14 -1.72 -17.21
C VAL A 828 -23.02 -2.96 -17.02
N ARG A 829 -22.47 -4.03 -16.46
CA ARG A 829 -23.13 -5.35 -16.40
C ARG A 829 -22.96 -6.01 -15.04
N ALA A 830 -24.07 -6.55 -14.52
CA ALA A 830 -24.06 -7.45 -13.38
C ALA A 830 -24.82 -8.75 -13.70
N SER A 831 -24.36 -9.88 -13.16
CA SER A 831 -25.03 -11.19 -13.26
C SER A 831 -25.53 -11.69 -11.89
N ASP A 832 -26.03 -12.92 -11.82
CA ASP A 832 -26.40 -13.63 -10.58
C ASP A 832 -27.28 -12.87 -9.56
N LYS A 833 -28.32 -12.19 -10.06
CA LYS A 833 -29.30 -11.43 -9.27
C LYS A 833 -28.67 -10.24 -8.52
N LYS A 834 -27.68 -9.59 -9.13
CA LYS A 834 -27.01 -8.42 -8.57
C LYS A 834 -27.28 -7.15 -9.38
N SER A 835 -26.87 -6.03 -8.81
CA SER A 835 -27.18 -4.69 -9.32
C SER A 835 -26.10 -4.14 -10.24
N ALA A 836 -26.52 -3.42 -11.28
CA ALA A 836 -25.65 -2.67 -12.18
C ALA A 836 -26.08 -1.20 -12.18
N ALA A 837 -25.16 -0.28 -11.84
CA ALA A 837 -25.43 1.15 -11.70
C ALA A 837 -24.53 1.98 -12.62
N ALA A 838 -25.14 2.77 -13.50
CA ALA A 838 -24.47 3.68 -14.43
C ALA A 838 -24.91 5.12 -14.16
N ASN A 839 -23.98 6.03 -13.87
CA ASN A 839 -24.25 7.45 -13.56
C ASN A 839 -25.39 7.65 -12.53
N SER A 840 -25.49 6.79 -11.53
CA SER A 840 -26.66 6.69 -10.66
C SER A 840 -26.31 6.89 -9.19
N LEU A 841 -27.31 7.24 -8.39
CA LEU A 841 -27.24 7.27 -6.94
C LEU A 841 -28.07 6.09 -6.39
N GLN A 842 -27.41 5.15 -5.71
CA GLN A 842 -28.07 4.08 -4.97
C GLN A 842 -27.93 4.31 -3.46
N ASN A 843 -29.05 4.34 -2.75
CA ASN A 843 -29.11 4.57 -1.32
C ASN A 843 -29.93 3.47 -0.64
N GLU A 844 -29.37 2.78 0.34
CA GLU A 844 -30.06 1.74 1.11
C GLU A 844 -30.39 2.24 2.54
N GLY A 845 -30.90 3.48 2.62
CA GLY A 845 -31.26 4.11 3.89
C GLY A 845 -32.13 5.36 3.72
N ARG A 846 -31.70 6.48 4.28
CA ARG A 846 -32.48 7.74 4.27
C ARG A 846 -31.75 8.90 3.61
N ILE A 847 -32.50 9.74 2.89
CA ILE A 847 -32.06 10.99 2.28
C ILE A 847 -32.87 12.12 2.92
N SER A 848 -32.20 13.05 3.60
CA SER A 848 -32.88 14.12 4.35
C SER A 848 -32.19 15.47 4.19
N GLY A 849 -32.94 16.50 3.80
CA GLY A 849 -32.42 17.86 3.62
C GLY A 849 -31.31 17.98 2.58
N SER A 850 -31.26 17.04 1.62
CA SER A 850 -30.13 16.87 0.70
C SER A 850 -30.49 17.33 -0.72
N THR A 851 -29.48 17.66 -1.50
CA THR A 851 -29.63 18.00 -2.93
C THR A 851 -29.01 16.90 -3.79
N VAL A 852 -29.75 16.41 -4.77
CA VAL A 852 -29.28 15.40 -5.73
C VAL A 852 -29.50 15.93 -7.15
N ALA A 853 -28.44 16.02 -7.94
CA ALA A 853 -28.49 16.43 -9.33
C ALA A 853 -27.83 15.37 -10.22
N ILE A 854 -28.61 14.77 -11.13
CA ILE A 854 -28.13 13.82 -12.15
C ILE A 854 -28.37 14.46 -13.51
N THR A 855 -27.32 14.99 -14.15
CA THR A 855 -27.49 15.92 -15.28
C THR A 855 -26.58 15.62 -16.48
N GLY A 856 -27.14 15.64 -17.69
CA GLY A 856 -26.37 15.54 -18.94
C GLY A 856 -25.53 14.26 -19.09
N ASN A 857 -25.90 13.17 -18.42
CA ASN A 857 -25.14 11.93 -18.47
C ASN A 857 -25.58 11.05 -19.65
N ARG A 858 -24.65 10.25 -20.16
CA ARG A 858 -24.89 9.22 -21.17
C ARG A 858 -24.53 7.86 -20.60
N GLY A 859 -25.43 6.89 -20.64
CA GLY A 859 -25.04 5.53 -20.27
C GLY A 859 -26.16 4.51 -20.16
N GLY A 860 -25.78 3.26 -19.96
CA GLY A 860 -26.71 2.15 -19.83
C GLY A 860 -26.21 1.03 -18.94
N ALA A 861 -27.16 0.32 -18.33
CA ALA A 861 -26.89 -0.77 -17.39
C ALA A 861 -27.69 -2.03 -17.77
N ARG A 862 -27.10 -3.20 -17.51
CA ARG A 862 -27.74 -4.50 -17.73
C ARG A 862 -27.59 -5.38 -16.47
N ALA A 863 -28.71 -5.96 -16.02
CA ALA A 863 -28.76 -6.89 -14.90
C ALA A 863 -29.81 -7.98 -15.19
N SER A 864 -29.76 -9.10 -14.48
CA SER A 864 -30.63 -10.25 -14.75
C SER A 864 -32.06 -10.16 -14.17
N GLN A 865 -32.33 -9.35 -13.13
CA GLN A 865 -33.66 -9.27 -12.48
C GLN A 865 -34.04 -7.89 -11.89
N GLY A 866 -34.20 -6.84 -12.70
CA GLY A 866 -34.79 -5.56 -12.27
C GLY A 866 -33.85 -4.60 -11.55
N ASP A 867 -32.58 -5.00 -11.38
CA ASP A 867 -31.57 -4.29 -10.62
C ASP A 867 -30.56 -3.52 -11.51
N ALA A 868 -30.96 -3.19 -12.74
CA ALA A 868 -30.20 -2.31 -13.62
C ALA A 868 -30.66 -0.87 -13.44
N HIS A 869 -29.75 0.05 -13.16
CA HIS A 869 -30.03 1.46 -12.92
C HIS A 869 -29.12 2.35 -13.76
N ALA A 870 -29.71 3.29 -14.50
CA ALA A 870 -28.95 4.27 -15.27
C ALA A 870 -29.50 5.68 -15.06
N ASN A 871 -28.61 6.64 -14.82
CA ASN A 871 -28.93 8.05 -14.59
C ASN A 871 -30.07 8.26 -13.56
N SER A 872 -30.14 7.43 -12.52
CA SER A 872 -31.31 7.34 -11.64
C SER A 872 -30.96 7.46 -10.17
N LEU A 873 -31.96 7.83 -9.37
CA LEU A 873 -31.95 7.71 -7.92
C LEU A 873 -32.71 6.44 -7.53
N ARG A 874 -32.08 5.53 -6.80
CA ARG A 874 -32.73 4.37 -6.18
C ARG A 874 -32.57 4.44 -4.67
N ASN A 875 -33.68 4.30 -3.95
CA ASN A 875 -33.72 4.28 -2.49
C ASN A 875 -34.60 3.12 -2.00
N ARG A 876 -34.05 2.05 -1.40
CA ARG A 876 -34.87 0.86 -1.04
C ARG A 876 -34.90 0.51 0.44
N GLU A 877 -33.83 0.02 1.05
CA GLU A 877 -33.90 -0.45 2.44
C GLU A 877 -34.04 0.73 3.43
N GLY A 878 -35.01 0.72 4.35
CA GLY A 878 -35.26 1.86 5.25
C GLY A 878 -35.67 3.17 4.53
N ALA A 879 -36.13 3.07 3.28
CA ALA A 879 -36.29 4.17 2.34
C ALA A 879 -37.14 5.34 2.85
N ARG A 880 -36.49 6.48 3.07
CA ARG A 880 -37.17 7.76 3.28
C ARG A 880 -36.45 8.87 2.55
N ILE A 881 -37.20 9.67 1.78
CA ILE A 881 -36.75 10.93 1.19
C ILE A 881 -37.53 12.06 1.85
N ALA A 882 -36.86 12.97 2.54
CA ALA A 882 -37.50 14.04 3.29
C ALA A 882 -36.84 15.39 3.04
N GLY A 883 -37.63 16.45 2.79
CA GLY A 883 -37.13 17.82 2.66
C GLY A 883 -36.01 17.98 1.62
N SER A 884 -35.97 17.14 0.59
CA SER A 884 -34.84 17.04 -0.34
C SER A 884 -35.20 17.57 -1.72
N SER A 885 -34.20 18.02 -2.47
CA SER A 885 -34.34 18.48 -3.85
C SER A 885 -33.64 17.51 -4.80
N ILE A 886 -34.39 16.88 -5.71
CA ILE A 886 -33.89 15.89 -6.66
C ILE A 886 -34.14 16.40 -8.08
N THR A 887 -33.09 16.51 -8.88
CA THR A 887 -33.15 16.94 -10.29
C THR A 887 -32.50 15.91 -11.19
N ILE A 888 -33.24 15.41 -12.18
CA ILE A 888 -32.75 14.49 -13.22
C ILE A 888 -32.99 15.17 -14.58
N LEU A 889 -31.93 15.69 -15.20
CA LEU A 889 -32.04 16.61 -16.34
C LEU A 889 -31.16 16.21 -17.53
N GLY A 890 -31.74 16.15 -18.73
CA GLY A 890 -30.97 16.07 -19.98
C GLY A 890 -30.17 14.78 -20.16
N ASN A 891 -30.54 13.70 -19.48
CA ASN A 891 -29.79 12.44 -19.53
C ASN A 891 -30.23 11.58 -20.71
N HIS A 892 -29.29 10.77 -21.23
CA HIS A 892 -29.52 9.82 -22.30
C HIS A 892 -29.10 8.40 -21.90
N GLY A 893 -29.91 7.39 -22.19
CA GLY A 893 -29.53 6.03 -21.83
C GLY A 893 -30.52 4.92 -22.15
N ASN A 894 -30.17 3.72 -21.71
CA ASN A 894 -30.97 2.52 -21.85
C ASN A 894 -30.72 1.52 -20.73
N VAL A 895 -31.74 0.74 -20.36
CA VAL A 895 -31.62 -0.37 -19.39
C VAL A 895 -32.29 -1.63 -19.92
N THR A 896 -31.83 -2.81 -19.49
CA THR A 896 -32.42 -4.11 -19.84
C THR A 896 -32.68 -4.94 -18.58
N GLY A 897 -33.68 -5.83 -18.62
CA GLY A 897 -34.03 -6.68 -17.49
C GLY A 897 -34.85 -5.95 -16.41
N ALA A 898 -35.87 -5.17 -16.77
CA ALA A 898 -36.79 -4.50 -15.84
C ALA A 898 -36.20 -3.39 -14.93
N GLY A 899 -35.13 -2.72 -15.37
CA GLY A 899 -34.41 -1.70 -14.61
C GLY A 899 -35.06 -0.31 -14.49
N THR A 900 -34.38 0.63 -13.84
CA THR A 900 -34.78 2.06 -13.75
C THR A 900 -33.83 2.97 -14.52
N LEU A 901 -34.40 3.94 -15.25
CA LEU A 901 -33.67 4.85 -16.13
C LEU A 901 -34.19 6.28 -15.97
N ASN A 902 -33.31 7.26 -15.77
CA ASN A 902 -33.66 8.67 -15.60
C ASN A 902 -34.78 8.90 -14.56
N SER A 903 -34.82 8.09 -13.50
CA SER A 903 -36.00 7.98 -12.62
C SER A 903 -35.65 8.03 -11.14
N VAL A 904 -36.67 8.25 -10.31
CA VAL A 904 -36.62 8.10 -8.85
C VAL A 904 -37.40 6.84 -8.46
N ASP A 905 -36.73 5.84 -7.91
CA ASP A 905 -37.35 4.62 -7.36
C ASP A 905 -37.18 4.59 -5.83
N ASN A 906 -38.28 4.77 -5.08
CA ASN A 906 -38.26 4.81 -3.61
C ASN A 906 -39.17 3.74 -3.00
N ALA A 907 -38.63 2.82 -2.21
CA ALA A 907 -39.43 1.74 -1.61
C ALA A 907 -40.22 2.14 -0.35
N GLY A 908 -40.10 3.38 0.13
CA GLY A 908 -40.75 3.83 1.37
C GLY A 908 -41.53 5.13 1.21
N SER A 909 -41.14 6.18 1.93
CA SER A 909 -41.88 7.46 1.94
C SER A 909 -41.11 8.62 1.29
N ILE A 910 -41.85 9.52 0.65
CA ILE A 910 -41.37 10.80 0.13
C ILE A 910 -42.16 11.92 0.82
N ALA A 911 -41.50 12.85 1.49
CA ALA A 911 -42.14 13.90 2.27
C ALA A 911 -41.50 15.27 2.03
N GLY A 912 -42.32 16.31 1.81
CA GLY A 912 -41.85 17.70 1.71
C GLY A 912 -40.74 17.93 0.68
N SER A 913 -40.67 17.12 -0.38
CA SER A 913 -39.55 17.08 -1.32
C SER A 913 -39.92 17.66 -2.68
N SER A 914 -38.94 18.17 -3.41
CA SER A 914 -39.08 18.65 -4.79
C SER A 914 -38.37 17.68 -5.74
N ILE A 915 -39.09 17.10 -6.69
CA ILE A 915 -38.55 16.17 -7.69
C ILE A 915 -38.83 16.71 -9.09
N ALA A 916 -37.78 16.96 -9.86
CA ALA A 916 -37.85 17.41 -11.25
C ALA A 916 -37.15 16.41 -12.17
N ILE A 917 -37.88 15.88 -13.15
CA ILE A 917 -37.37 14.98 -14.20
C ILE A 917 -37.65 15.63 -15.55
N SER A 918 -36.62 16.13 -16.24
CA SER A 918 -36.84 16.89 -17.47
C SER A 918 -35.83 16.65 -18.59
N GLY A 919 -36.29 16.74 -19.84
CA GLY A 919 -35.43 16.71 -21.03
C GLY A 919 -34.67 15.39 -21.23
N ASN A 920 -35.10 14.31 -20.58
CA ASN A 920 -34.40 13.04 -20.63
C ASN A 920 -34.88 12.18 -21.82
N ARG A 921 -33.97 11.39 -22.39
CA ARG A 921 -34.26 10.46 -23.49
C ARG A 921 -33.78 9.05 -23.17
N GLY A 922 -34.65 8.05 -23.26
CA GLY A 922 -34.17 6.67 -23.10
C GLY A 922 -35.20 5.57 -23.21
N SER A 923 -34.74 4.31 -23.08
CA SER A 923 -35.61 3.14 -23.20
C SER A 923 -35.28 2.03 -22.20
N ALA A 924 -36.31 1.36 -21.68
CA ALA A 924 -36.15 0.12 -20.91
C ALA A 924 -36.77 -1.07 -21.66
N ARG A 925 -36.10 -2.23 -21.59
CA ARG A 925 -36.60 -3.52 -22.10
C ARG A 925 -36.95 -4.45 -20.92
N ASP A 926 -37.90 -5.35 -21.17
CA ASP A 926 -38.36 -6.38 -20.21
C ASP A 926 -39.10 -5.82 -18.98
N GLY A 927 -39.71 -4.64 -19.09
CA GLY A 927 -40.34 -3.90 -18.00
C GLY A 927 -39.49 -2.73 -17.50
N GLY A 928 -39.86 -2.17 -16.36
CA GLY A 928 -39.06 -1.16 -15.65
C GLY A 928 -39.67 0.24 -15.58
N LEU A 929 -38.84 1.20 -15.18
CA LEU A 929 -39.22 2.58 -14.88
C LEU A 929 -38.36 3.56 -15.71
N VAL A 930 -38.98 4.42 -16.52
CA VAL A 930 -38.26 5.37 -17.39
C VAL A 930 -38.80 6.79 -17.18
N ASN A 931 -37.92 7.77 -16.93
CA ASN A 931 -38.28 9.19 -16.73
C ASN A 931 -39.43 9.40 -15.71
N SER A 932 -39.46 8.62 -14.63
CA SER A 932 -40.63 8.48 -13.78
C SER A 932 -40.29 8.53 -12.29
N VAL A 933 -41.32 8.69 -11.46
CA VAL A 933 -41.21 8.57 -10.00
C VAL A 933 -42.01 7.35 -9.55
N ALA A 934 -41.37 6.38 -8.90
CA ALA A 934 -42.00 5.24 -8.28
C ALA A 934 -41.86 5.31 -6.75
N ASN A 935 -42.95 5.00 -6.05
CA ASN A 935 -42.98 4.96 -4.59
C ASN A 935 -43.83 3.79 -4.06
N SER A 936 -43.42 3.14 -2.98
CA SER A 936 -44.15 1.97 -2.46
C SER A 936 -45.03 2.24 -1.23
N SER A 937 -44.84 3.35 -0.51
CA SER A 937 -45.65 3.69 0.68
C SER A 937 -46.40 5.02 0.53
N ALA A 938 -45.84 6.14 1.00
CA ALA A 938 -46.55 7.42 1.03
C ALA A 938 -45.77 8.53 0.33
N ILE A 939 -46.49 9.42 -0.37
CA ILE A 939 -45.99 10.69 -0.89
C ILE A 939 -46.78 11.81 -0.22
N ALA A 940 -46.11 12.71 0.53
CA ALA A 940 -46.77 13.76 1.30
C ALA A 940 -46.14 15.14 1.06
N GLY A 941 -46.97 16.17 0.86
CA GLY A 941 -46.50 17.56 0.80
C GLY A 941 -45.42 17.83 -0.26
N SER A 942 -45.36 17.05 -1.33
CA SER A 942 -44.23 17.06 -2.28
C SER A 942 -44.63 17.66 -3.63
N ASN A 943 -43.66 18.23 -4.33
CA ASN A 943 -43.82 18.77 -5.69
C ASN A 943 -43.08 17.85 -6.67
N ILE A 944 -43.82 17.23 -7.60
CA ILE A 944 -43.27 16.32 -8.60
C ILE A 944 -43.55 16.87 -10.00
N THR A 945 -42.49 17.06 -10.80
CA THR A 945 -42.56 17.66 -12.13
C THR A 945 -41.84 16.78 -13.14
N ILE A 946 -42.55 16.32 -14.18
CA ILE A 946 -42.04 15.47 -15.26
C ILE A 946 -42.30 16.16 -16.60
N LEU A 947 -41.25 16.70 -17.25
CA LEU A 947 -41.39 17.62 -18.38
C LEU A 947 -40.49 17.30 -19.57
N ASN A 948 -41.01 17.39 -20.79
CA ASN A 948 -40.22 17.32 -22.03
C ASN A 948 -39.37 16.04 -22.15
N ASN A 949 -39.83 14.92 -21.58
CA ASN A 949 -39.10 13.66 -21.64
C ASN A 949 -39.55 12.82 -22.84
N GLN A 950 -38.62 12.07 -23.42
CA GLN A 950 -38.90 11.08 -24.46
C GLN A 950 -38.51 9.69 -23.96
N GLY A 951 -39.47 8.76 -23.92
CA GLY A 951 -39.20 7.45 -23.35
C GLY A 951 -40.01 6.32 -23.96
N SER A 952 -39.44 5.12 -23.94
CA SER A 952 -40.16 3.90 -24.30
C SER A 952 -39.91 2.77 -23.31
N VAL A 953 -40.96 2.04 -22.96
CA VAL A 953 -40.90 0.81 -22.16
C VAL A 953 -41.63 -0.32 -22.87
N ASP A 954 -41.19 -1.55 -22.64
CA ASP A 954 -41.86 -2.78 -23.07
C ASP A 954 -42.26 -3.61 -21.84
N ARG A 955 -43.24 -4.51 -21.96
CA ARG A 955 -43.82 -5.39 -20.92
C ARG A 955 -44.18 -4.68 -19.60
N ASP A 956 -45.42 -4.26 -19.43
CA ASP A 956 -45.98 -3.69 -18.18
C ASP A 956 -45.17 -2.56 -17.48
N GLY A 957 -44.22 -1.94 -18.18
CA GLY A 957 -43.37 -0.87 -17.65
C GLY A 957 -44.08 0.47 -17.45
N THR A 958 -43.38 1.42 -16.81
CA THR A 958 -43.87 2.77 -16.51
C THR A 958 -42.95 3.82 -17.13
N VAL A 959 -43.50 4.74 -17.91
CA VAL A 959 -42.74 5.81 -18.59
C VAL A 959 -43.36 7.19 -18.39
N ASN A 960 -42.53 8.20 -18.13
CA ASN A 960 -42.92 9.61 -17.92
C ASN A 960 -44.06 9.78 -16.89
N SER A 961 -44.06 9.01 -15.81
CA SER A 961 -45.24 8.81 -14.96
C SER A 961 -44.92 8.85 -13.47
N VAL A 962 -45.95 8.98 -12.65
CA VAL A 962 -45.87 8.79 -11.19
C VAL A 962 -46.61 7.51 -10.83
N ALA A 963 -45.91 6.55 -10.21
CA ALA A 963 -46.47 5.30 -9.73
C ALA A 963 -46.33 5.21 -8.21
N ASN A 964 -47.44 5.04 -7.49
CA ASN A 964 -47.42 4.88 -6.03
C ASN A 964 -48.27 3.69 -5.57
N SER A 965 -47.81 2.94 -4.58
CA SER A 965 -48.57 1.80 -4.05
C SER A 965 -49.42 2.09 -2.81
N GLY A 966 -49.19 3.20 -2.10
CA GLY A 966 -49.98 3.59 -0.93
C GLY A 966 -50.70 4.93 -1.07
N ARG A 967 -50.45 5.89 -0.18
CA ARG A 967 -51.16 7.18 -0.12
C ARG A 967 -50.37 8.31 -0.78
N ILE A 968 -51.04 9.18 -1.53
CA ILE A 968 -50.52 10.50 -1.91
C ILE A 968 -51.37 11.57 -1.22
N SER A 969 -50.75 12.50 -0.50
CA SER A 969 -51.46 13.55 0.23
C SER A 969 -50.84 14.93 0.08
N GLY A 970 -51.66 15.96 -0.15
CA GLY A 970 -51.21 17.36 -0.14
C GLY A 970 -50.08 17.66 -1.14
N SER A 971 -50.01 16.92 -2.24
CA SER A 971 -48.89 16.97 -3.19
C SER A 971 -49.33 17.53 -4.54
N ASN A 972 -48.40 18.21 -5.23
CA ASN A 972 -48.61 18.75 -6.57
C ASN A 972 -47.84 17.88 -7.57
N ILE A 973 -48.51 17.37 -8.60
CA ILE A 973 -47.93 16.51 -9.65
C ILE A 973 -48.21 17.15 -11.01
N THR A 974 -47.16 17.47 -11.76
CA THR A 974 -47.24 18.00 -13.12
C THR A 974 -46.52 17.06 -14.08
N ILE A 975 -47.23 16.57 -15.11
CA ILE A 975 -46.70 15.76 -16.20
C ILE A 975 -47.03 16.47 -17.50
N ALA A 976 -46.06 17.07 -18.17
CA ALA A 976 -46.34 17.86 -19.37
C ALA A 976 -45.32 17.74 -20.51
N SER A 977 -45.83 17.87 -21.74
CA SER A 977 -45.03 17.89 -22.97
C SER A 977 -44.12 16.66 -23.15
N ASN A 978 -44.50 15.51 -22.58
CA ASN A 978 -43.74 14.27 -22.69
C ASN A 978 -44.18 13.46 -23.91
N ASN A 979 -43.25 12.70 -24.49
CA ASN A 979 -43.49 11.69 -25.51
C ASN A 979 -43.19 10.29 -24.93
N GLY A 980 -44.22 9.48 -24.72
CA GLY A 980 -44.10 8.20 -24.00
C GLY A 980 -44.76 7.03 -24.72
N SER A 981 -44.06 5.91 -24.84
CA SER A 981 -44.65 4.66 -25.38
C SER A 981 -44.50 3.48 -24.44
N ALA A 982 -45.60 2.79 -24.11
CA ALA A 982 -45.59 1.57 -23.30
C ALA A 982 -46.15 0.36 -24.09
N ARG A 983 -45.29 -0.56 -24.50
CA ARG A 983 -45.67 -1.75 -25.29
C ARG A 983 -45.94 -2.96 -24.39
N ASN A 984 -46.84 -3.83 -24.81
CA ASN A 984 -47.24 -5.07 -24.13
C ASN A 984 -47.68 -4.88 -22.67
N GLY A 985 -48.50 -3.86 -22.40
CA GLY A 985 -48.97 -3.45 -21.08
C GLY A 985 -48.34 -2.13 -20.63
N GLY A 986 -48.68 -1.67 -19.41
CA GLY A 986 -47.95 -0.57 -18.75
C GLY A 986 -48.64 0.79 -18.66
N VAL A 987 -47.83 1.82 -18.36
CA VAL A 987 -48.24 3.20 -18.06
C VAL A 987 -47.39 4.20 -18.83
N ALA A 988 -48.01 5.15 -19.51
CA ALA A 988 -47.33 6.27 -20.15
C ALA A 988 -47.95 7.61 -19.73
N ASN A 989 -47.11 8.60 -19.39
CA ASN A 989 -47.52 9.99 -19.11
C ASN A 989 -48.67 10.12 -18.09
N SER A 990 -48.69 9.30 -17.04
CA SER A 990 -49.88 9.11 -16.19
C SER A 990 -49.54 9.10 -14.70
N VAL A 991 -50.58 9.22 -13.86
CA VAL A 991 -50.48 8.96 -12.42
C VAL A 991 -51.21 7.66 -12.11
N ARG A 992 -50.49 6.66 -11.59
CA ARG A 992 -51.05 5.40 -11.11
C ARG A 992 -50.86 5.28 -9.61
N ASN A 993 -51.95 5.17 -8.85
CA ASN A 993 -51.91 5.03 -7.40
C ASN A 993 -52.74 3.83 -6.93
N ARG A 994 -52.17 2.95 -6.12
CA ARG A 994 -52.89 1.77 -5.58
C ARG A 994 -53.53 1.97 -4.21
N GLY A 995 -53.51 3.19 -3.66
CA GLY A 995 -54.21 3.55 -2.43
C GLY A 995 -55.00 4.87 -2.56
N ASN A 996 -54.90 5.76 -1.58
CA ASN A 996 -55.69 7.00 -1.57
C ASN A 996 -54.92 8.20 -2.14
N LEU A 997 -55.60 9.03 -2.92
CA LEU A 997 -55.18 10.38 -3.32
C LEU A 997 -55.98 11.38 -2.49
N THR A 998 -55.34 12.21 -1.68
CA THR A 998 -56.05 13.12 -0.75
C THR A 998 -55.50 14.54 -0.79
N GLY A 999 -56.31 15.51 -1.18
CA GLY A 999 -55.90 16.91 -1.32
C GLY A 999 -54.74 17.07 -2.32
N VAL A 1000 -54.75 16.32 -3.42
CA VAL A 1000 -53.70 16.38 -4.44
C VAL A 1000 -54.10 17.28 -5.61
N ASN A 1001 -53.12 17.94 -6.23
CA ASN A 1001 -53.31 18.65 -7.48
C ASN A 1001 -52.53 17.94 -8.58
N ILE A 1002 -53.23 17.42 -9.58
CA ILE A 1002 -52.64 16.67 -10.69
C ILE A 1002 -52.91 17.41 -12.00
N ALA A 1003 -51.86 17.69 -12.76
CA ALA A 1003 -51.91 18.28 -14.08
C ALA A 1003 -51.20 17.37 -15.10
N ILE A 1004 -51.92 16.88 -16.11
CA ILE A 1004 -51.40 16.08 -17.23
C ILE A 1004 -51.69 16.86 -18.52
N ILE A 1005 -50.67 17.52 -19.08
CA ILE A 1005 -50.88 18.57 -20.11
C ILE A 1005 -49.99 18.38 -21.34
N GLY A 1006 -50.56 18.41 -22.54
CA GLY A 1006 -49.79 18.49 -23.78
C GLY A 1006 -48.89 17.29 -24.06
N ASN A 1007 -49.18 16.12 -23.49
CA ASN A 1007 -48.38 14.91 -23.70
C ASN A 1007 -48.81 14.17 -24.97
N ASP A 1008 -47.86 13.52 -25.63
CA ASP A 1008 -48.09 12.54 -26.70
C ASP A 1008 -47.73 11.15 -26.18
N GLY A 1009 -48.58 10.15 -26.40
CA GLY A 1009 -48.23 8.81 -25.97
C GLY A 1009 -49.06 7.67 -26.54
N SER A 1010 -48.50 6.48 -26.40
CA SER A 1010 -49.14 5.24 -26.86
C SER A 1010 -48.99 4.11 -25.85
N ALA A 1011 -50.01 3.25 -25.75
CA ALA A 1011 -49.90 1.98 -25.04
C ALA A 1011 -50.63 0.83 -25.73
N SER A 1012 -50.25 -0.41 -25.44
CA SER A 1012 -51.06 -1.60 -25.77
C SER A 1012 -51.49 -2.29 -24.48
N ARG A 1013 -52.79 -2.41 -24.22
CA ARG A 1013 -53.42 -2.94 -23.00
C ARG A 1013 -53.04 -2.16 -21.72
N GLY A 1014 -52.75 -0.85 -21.85
CA GLY A 1014 -52.22 -0.02 -20.76
C GLY A 1014 -52.95 1.32 -20.54
N THR A 1015 -52.34 2.19 -19.73
CA THR A 1015 -52.85 3.51 -19.32
C THR A 1015 -52.01 4.63 -19.93
N VAL A 1016 -52.61 5.63 -20.58
CA VAL A 1016 -51.92 6.74 -21.24
C VAL A 1016 -52.55 8.08 -20.86
N ASN A 1017 -51.74 9.09 -20.53
CA ASN A 1017 -52.19 10.45 -20.22
C ASN A 1017 -53.35 10.51 -19.19
N SER A 1018 -53.35 9.62 -18.20
CA SER A 1018 -54.53 9.35 -17.37
C SER A 1018 -54.19 9.31 -15.87
N VAL A 1019 -55.22 9.37 -15.03
CA VAL A 1019 -55.11 9.09 -13.60
C VAL A 1019 -55.84 7.78 -13.30
N ASP A 1020 -55.14 6.81 -12.72
CA ASP A 1020 -55.68 5.52 -12.28
C ASP A 1020 -55.46 5.38 -10.77
N ASN A 1021 -56.54 5.40 -9.98
CA ASN A 1021 -56.49 5.39 -8.53
C ASN A 1021 -57.33 4.27 -7.91
N ARG A 1022 -56.75 3.55 -6.94
CA ARG A 1022 -57.47 2.56 -6.12
C ARG A 1022 -57.79 3.08 -4.72
N GLY A 1023 -58.90 3.78 -4.58
CA GLY A 1023 -59.40 4.20 -3.27
C GLY A 1023 -60.14 5.53 -3.35
N THR A 1024 -59.95 6.36 -2.34
CA THR A 1024 -60.49 7.72 -2.34
C THR A 1024 -59.61 8.63 -3.20
N LEU A 1025 -60.23 9.49 -4.00
CA LEU A 1025 -59.57 10.58 -4.72
C LEU A 1025 -60.16 11.91 -4.27
N THR A 1026 -59.36 12.77 -3.63
CA THR A 1026 -59.74 14.16 -3.35
C THR A 1026 -58.74 15.19 -3.84
N GLY A 1027 -59.24 16.35 -4.26
CA GLY A 1027 -58.43 17.47 -4.78
C GLY A 1027 -58.82 17.87 -6.20
N SER A 1028 -57.82 18.21 -7.02
CA SER A 1028 -58.02 18.65 -8.41
C SER A 1028 -57.24 17.80 -9.41
N VAL A 1029 -57.88 17.44 -10.53
CA VAL A 1029 -57.26 16.73 -11.65
C VAL A 1029 -57.57 17.47 -12.95
N THR A 1030 -56.53 17.84 -13.70
CA THR A 1030 -56.63 18.47 -15.03
C THR A 1030 -55.91 17.61 -16.06
N ILE A 1031 -56.61 17.17 -17.09
CA ILE A 1031 -56.07 16.43 -18.24
C ILE A 1031 -56.39 17.25 -19.49
N ALA A 1032 -55.39 17.92 -20.08
CA ALA A 1032 -55.63 18.87 -21.16
C ALA A 1032 -54.64 18.81 -22.34
N GLY A 1033 -55.15 18.98 -23.56
CA GLY A 1033 -54.29 19.11 -24.76
C GLY A 1033 -53.46 17.87 -25.10
N ASN A 1034 -53.80 16.70 -24.57
CA ASN A 1034 -53.00 15.49 -24.77
C ASN A 1034 -53.41 14.73 -26.04
N ARG A 1035 -52.44 14.13 -26.72
CA ARG A 1035 -52.63 13.16 -27.80
C ARG A 1035 -52.29 11.77 -27.28
N GLY A 1036 -53.21 10.82 -27.41
CA GLY A 1036 -53.01 9.49 -26.85
C GLY A 1036 -53.66 8.38 -27.66
N SER A 1037 -53.01 7.21 -27.72
CA SER A 1037 -53.59 6.00 -28.29
C SER A 1037 -53.40 4.77 -27.41
N ALA A 1038 -54.47 4.00 -27.14
CA ALA A 1038 -54.37 2.69 -26.48
C ALA A 1038 -55.07 1.57 -27.26
N ASN A 1039 -54.33 0.51 -27.59
CA ASN A 1039 -54.87 -0.68 -28.26
C ASN A 1039 -55.14 -1.82 -27.27
N GLY A 1040 -56.05 -2.75 -27.55
CA GLY A 1040 -56.38 -3.90 -26.70
C GLY A 1040 -57.16 -3.61 -25.41
N GLY A 1041 -58.00 -2.57 -25.35
CA GLY A 1041 -58.87 -2.29 -24.20
C GLY A 1041 -58.26 -1.37 -23.12
N GLY A 1042 -57.28 -0.54 -23.46
CA GLY A 1042 -56.61 0.39 -22.53
C GLY A 1042 -57.38 1.69 -22.23
N THR A 1043 -56.77 2.54 -21.40
CA THR A 1043 -57.32 3.82 -20.90
C THR A 1043 -56.49 5.00 -21.41
N VAL A 1044 -57.14 6.02 -21.97
CA VAL A 1044 -56.47 7.20 -22.55
C VAL A 1044 -57.13 8.50 -22.09
N ASN A 1045 -56.34 9.50 -21.73
CA ASN A 1045 -56.81 10.86 -21.40
C ASN A 1045 -57.98 10.86 -20.38
N SER A 1046 -57.96 9.97 -19.39
CA SER A 1046 -59.12 9.67 -18.55
C SER A 1046 -58.77 9.62 -17.07
N VAL A 1047 -59.79 9.72 -16.22
CA VAL A 1047 -59.68 9.46 -14.79
C VAL A 1047 -60.44 8.19 -14.45
N VAL A 1048 -59.75 7.20 -13.90
CA VAL A 1048 -60.34 5.94 -13.41
C VAL A 1048 -60.09 5.87 -11.91
N ASN A 1049 -61.16 5.78 -11.12
CA ASN A 1049 -61.09 5.68 -9.67
C ASN A 1049 -61.95 4.53 -9.14
N HIS A 1050 -61.42 3.76 -8.19
CA HIS A 1050 -62.09 2.56 -7.65
C HIS A 1050 -62.75 2.77 -6.28
N GLY A 1051 -63.00 4.01 -5.84
CA GLY A 1051 -63.65 4.32 -4.58
C GLY A 1051 -64.47 5.62 -4.62
N VAL A 1052 -64.42 6.43 -3.56
CA VAL A 1052 -65.09 7.74 -3.52
C VAL A 1052 -64.23 8.77 -4.24
N MET A 1053 -64.84 9.62 -5.05
CA MET A 1053 -64.17 10.75 -5.72
C MET A 1053 -64.79 12.05 -5.23
N ALA A 1054 -64.01 12.93 -4.61
CA ALA A 1054 -64.47 14.22 -4.12
C ALA A 1054 -63.58 15.38 -4.58
N GLY A 1055 -64.06 16.28 -5.43
CA GLY A 1055 -63.25 17.40 -5.92
C GLY A 1055 -63.55 17.88 -7.33
N LYS A 1056 -62.54 18.41 -8.01
CA LYS A 1056 -62.67 18.97 -9.37
C LYS A 1056 -61.90 18.14 -10.39
N VAL A 1057 -62.57 17.71 -11.46
CA VAL A 1057 -61.94 17.04 -12.60
C VAL A 1057 -62.23 17.82 -13.88
N VAL A 1058 -61.19 18.15 -14.64
CA VAL A 1058 -61.29 18.81 -15.95
C VAL A 1058 -60.58 17.96 -17.01
N ILE A 1059 -61.30 17.58 -18.07
CA ILE A 1059 -60.75 16.89 -19.24
C ILE A 1059 -61.06 17.72 -20.49
N ALA A 1060 -60.05 18.38 -21.07
CA ALA A 1060 -60.29 19.37 -22.14
C ALA A 1060 -59.30 19.32 -23.31
N GLY A 1061 -59.78 19.52 -24.54
CA GLY A 1061 -58.92 19.70 -25.71
C GLY A 1061 -58.05 18.48 -26.07
N ASN A 1062 -58.41 17.28 -25.63
CA ASN A 1062 -57.60 16.08 -25.84
C ASN A 1062 -58.00 15.33 -27.13
N ASN A 1063 -57.04 14.65 -27.76
CA ASN A 1063 -57.25 13.72 -28.86
C ASN A 1063 -56.92 12.29 -28.41
N GLY A 1064 -57.95 11.47 -28.20
CA GLY A 1064 -57.80 10.14 -27.59
C GLY A 1064 -58.36 9.03 -28.48
N ASN A 1065 -57.55 8.02 -28.78
CA ASN A 1065 -57.99 6.82 -29.49
C ASN A 1065 -57.83 5.57 -28.62
N ALA A 1066 -58.93 4.91 -28.26
CA ALA A 1066 -58.92 3.63 -27.58
C ALA A 1066 -59.57 2.56 -28.47
N SER A 1067 -58.98 1.36 -28.58
CA SER A 1067 -59.58 0.26 -29.36
C SER A 1067 -60.83 -0.34 -28.68
N MET A 1068 -61.47 -1.34 -29.30
CA MET A 1068 -62.61 -2.10 -28.74
C MET A 1068 -62.34 -2.50 -27.27
N GLY A 1069 -63.31 -2.23 -26.39
CA GLY A 1069 -63.21 -2.49 -24.93
C GLY A 1069 -62.55 -1.38 -24.10
N GLY A 1070 -61.97 -0.34 -24.72
CA GLY A 1070 -61.18 0.69 -24.04
C GLY A 1070 -61.94 1.93 -23.58
N THR A 1071 -61.23 2.80 -22.85
CA THR A 1071 -61.75 4.07 -22.30
C THR A 1071 -60.97 5.27 -22.84
N ALA A 1072 -61.65 6.28 -23.37
CA ALA A 1072 -61.03 7.53 -23.83
C ALA A 1072 -61.77 8.77 -23.32
N ASN A 1073 -61.02 9.81 -22.94
CA ASN A 1073 -61.54 11.13 -22.58
C ASN A 1073 -62.73 11.08 -21.59
N SER A 1074 -62.65 10.22 -20.56
CA SER A 1074 -63.78 9.90 -19.67
C SER A 1074 -63.39 9.93 -18.20
N VAL A 1075 -64.40 10.04 -17.33
CA VAL A 1075 -64.28 9.82 -15.88
C VAL A 1075 -65.07 8.57 -15.50
N ILE A 1076 -64.37 7.54 -15.03
CA ILE A 1076 -64.96 6.30 -14.52
C ILE A 1076 -64.70 6.22 -13.03
N ASN A 1077 -65.76 6.16 -12.23
CA ASN A 1077 -65.67 5.95 -10.80
C ASN A 1077 -66.43 4.66 -10.40
N ARG A 1078 -65.88 3.84 -9.50
CA ARG A 1078 -66.58 2.65 -8.97
C ARG A 1078 -67.26 2.87 -7.60
N GLY A 1079 -67.27 4.10 -7.09
CA GLY A 1079 -68.04 4.52 -5.92
C GLY A 1079 -68.87 5.77 -6.19
N ALA A 1080 -69.07 6.61 -5.17
CA ALA A 1080 -69.77 7.89 -5.30
C ALA A 1080 -68.84 9.01 -5.82
N ILE A 1081 -69.39 9.93 -6.61
CA ILE A 1081 -68.73 11.17 -7.04
C ILE A 1081 -69.38 12.35 -6.32
N THR A 1082 -68.60 13.14 -5.58
CA THR A 1082 -69.03 14.33 -4.85
C THR A 1082 -68.20 15.55 -5.27
N GLY A 1083 -68.67 16.34 -6.25
CA GLY A 1083 -67.89 17.48 -6.74
C GLY A 1083 -68.24 17.92 -8.15
N SER A 1084 -67.27 18.47 -8.88
CA SER A 1084 -67.44 18.97 -10.26
C SER A 1084 -66.61 18.18 -11.26
N VAL A 1085 -67.24 17.77 -12.35
CA VAL A 1085 -66.59 17.14 -13.50
C VAL A 1085 -66.93 17.92 -14.76
N THR A 1086 -65.92 18.34 -15.52
CA THR A 1086 -66.06 19.08 -16.77
C THR A 1086 -65.30 18.38 -17.89
N ILE A 1087 -66.00 17.93 -18.92
CA ILE A 1087 -65.42 17.32 -20.12
C ILE A 1087 -65.78 18.17 -21.34
N VAL A 1088 -64.79 18.84 -21.98
CA VAL A 1088 -65.05 19.82 -23.05
C VAL A 1088 -64.06 19.72 -24.21
N GLY A 1089 -64.55 19.78 -25.46
CA GLY A 1089 -63.71 19.98 -26.64
C GLY A 1089 -62.72 18.83 -26.91
N ASN A 1090 -63.08 17.60 -26.62
CA ASN A 1090 -62.23 16.43 -26.84
C ASN A 1090 -62.60 15.71 -28.15
N ALA A 1091 -61.60 15.22 -28.89
CA ALA A 1091 -61.75 14.39 -30.09
C ALA A 1091 -61.48 12.92 -29.78
N SER A 1092 -62.35 12.01 -30.24
CA SER A 1092 -62.21 10.57 -29.96
C SER A 1092 -62.79 9.68 -31.06
N SER A 1093 -62.25 8.46 -31.20
CA SER A 1093 -62.83 7.41 -32.06
C SER A 1093 -63.85 6.56 -31.29
N ALA A 1094 -65.14 6.68 -31.63
CA ALA A 1094 -66.20 5.83 -31.10
C ALA A 1094 -66.29 4.50 -31.88
N GLY A 1095 -66.63 3.40 -31.20
CA GLY A 1095 -66.71 2.06 -31.78
C GLY A 1095 -67.30 1.05 -30.77
N VAL A 1096 -67.63 -0.16 -31.24
CA VAL A 1096 -68.28 -1.20 -30.41
C VAL A 1096 -67.50 -1.45 -29.11
N GLY A 1097 -68.21 -1.47 -27.98
CA GLY A 1097 -67.63 -1.76 -26.65
C GLY A 1097 -66.69 -0.69 -26.07
N ARG A 1098 -66.67 0.54 -26.60
CA ARG A 1098 -65.81 1.64 -26.11
C ARG A 1098 -66.54 2.60 -25.18
N THR A 1099 -65.84 3.14 -24.18
CA THR A 1099 -66.32 4.21 -23.30
C THR A 1099 -65.64 5.53 -23.68
N VAL A 1100 -66.40 6.51 -24.19
CA VAL A 1100 -65.85 7.75 -24.76
C VAL A 1100 -66.62 8.96 -24.23
N GLY A 1101 -65.91 10.01 -23.79
CA GLY A 1101 -66.51 11.30 -23.45
C GLY A 1101 -67.59 11.23 -22.36
N SER A 1102 -67.44 10.35 -21.37
CA SER A 1102 -68.51 10.03 -20.42
C SER A 1102 -68.09 10.19 -18.96
N VAL A 1103 -69.07 10.46 -18.09
CA VAL A 1103 -68.92 10.37 -16.63
C VAL A 1103 -69.76 9.19 -16.14
N ARG A 1104 -69.13 8.15 -15.59
CA ARG A 1104 -69.82 6.91 -15.19
C ARG A 1104 -69.52 6.53 -13.76
N THR A 1105 -70.56 6.20 -12.99
CA THR A 1105 -70.44 5.54 -11.68
C THR A 1105 -70.87 4.08 -11.77
N THR A 1106 -70.06 3.16 -11.26
CA THR A 1106 -70.35 1.72 -11.28
C THR A 1106 -70.60 1.25 -9.85
N GLY A 1107 -71.83 1.43 -9.36
CA GLY A 1107 -72.24 1.06 -8.00
C GLY A 1107 -72.46 2.21 -7.00
N GLY A 1108 -72.32 3.48 -7.42
CA GLY A 1108 -72.53 4.66 -6.56
C GLY A 1108 -73.32 5.79 -7.23
N VAL A 1109 -73.54 6.88 -6.50
CA VAL A 1109 -74.30 8.08 -6.94
C VAL A 1109 -73.38 9.22 -7.38
N ILE A 1110 -73.86 10.05 -8.31
CA ILE A 1110 -73.25 11.35 -8.64
C ILE A 1110 -74.00 12.43 -7.84
N ALA A 1111 -73.34 13.01 -6.84
CA ALA A 1111 -73.84 14.10 -6.01
C ALA A 1111 -72.99 15.35 -6.25
N GLY A 1112 -73.27 16.07 -7.34
CA GLY A 1112 -72.53 17.25 -7.78
C GLY A 1112 -72.77 17.61 -9.25
N ALA A 1113 -72.06 18.61 -9.78
CA ALA A 1113 -72.21 19.08 -11.16
C ALA A 1113 -71.31 18.26 -12.11
N ALA A 1114 -71.92 17.45 -12.99
CA ALA A 1114 -71.21 16.76 -14.06
C ALA A 1114 -71.67 17.31 -15.41
N GLY A 1115 -70.77 17.99 -16.13
CA GLY A 1115 -71.03 18.58 -17.44
C GLY A 1115 -70.13 17.98 -18.52
N VAL A 1116 -70.76 17.52 -19.61
CA VAL A 1116 -70.08 17.06 -20.82
C VAL A 1116 -70.60 17.91 -21.99
N THR A 1117 -69.72 18.59 -22.72
CA THR A 1117 -70.13 19.49 -23.82
C THR A 1117 -69.10 19.53 -24.94
N GLY A 1118 -69.52 19.32 -26.20
CA GLY A 1118 -68.68 19.54 -27.38
C GLY A 1118 -67.71 18.41 -27.76
N GLY A 1119 -68.13 17.15 -27.72
CA GLY A 1119 -67.38 16.03 -28.31
C GLY A 1119 -67.83 15.75 -29.74
N ALA A 1120 -66.97 15.92 -30.74
CA ALA A 1120 -67.24 15.54 -32.13
C ALA A 1120 -66.73 14.10 -32.38
N PRO A 1121 -67.61 13.08 -32.58
CA PRO A 1121 -67.19 11.78 -33.08
C PRO A 1121 -66.85 11.88 -34.58
N TRP A 1122 -65.65 11.47 -34.99
CA TRP A 1122 -65.19 11.56 -36.38
C TRP A 1122 -65.53 10.33 -37.25
N ALA A 1123 -66.21 9.33 -36.68
CA ALA A 1123 -66.81 8.21 -37.40
C ALA A 1123 -67.84 7.49 -36.51
N GLY A 1124 -69.05 7.25 -37.03
CA GLY A 1124 -70.12 6.53 -36.34
C GLY A 1124 -70.57 5.30 -37.11
N ASN A 1125 -70.92 4.23 -36.39
CA ASN A 1125 -71.82 3.20 -36.90
C ASN A 1125 -72.88 2.89 -35.84
N VAL A 1126 -74.08 2.52 -36.30
CA VAL A 1126 -75.36 2.57 -35.58
C VAL A 1126 -75.46 1.45 -34.52
N GLY A 1127 -75.72 1.81 -33.26
CA GLY A 1127 -75.91 0.83 -32.18
C GLY A 1127 -76.54 1.42 -30.91
N TYR A 1128 -77.81 1.07 -30.70
CA TYR A 1128 -78.74 1.26 -29.56
C TYR A 1128 -78.30 2.07 -28.32
N THR A 1129 -78.99 3.19 -28.10
CA THR A 1129 -79.07 3.93 -26.82
C THR A 1129 -80.36 3.55 -26.11
N ILE A 1130 -80.29 3.11 -24.84
CA ILE A 1130 -81.47 2.99 -23.97
C ILE A 1130 -81.51 4.21 -23.06
N THR A 1131 -82.46 5.10 -23.32
CA THR A 1131 -82.79 6.24 -22.45
C THR A 1131 -83.91 5.81 -21.51
N LYS A 1132 -83.74 5.96 -20.19
CA LYS A 1132 -84.85 5.95 -19.23
C LYS A 1132 -84.97 7.34 -18.59
N PRO A 1133 -86.17 7.97 -18.58
CA PRO A 1133 -86.40 9.23 -17.90
C PRO A 1133 -86.86 9.00 -16.44
N GLY A 1134 -86.35 9.81 -15.51
CA GLY A 1134 -86.92 9.98 -14.16
C GLY A 1134 -85.89 10.16 -13.02
N GLY A 1135 -85.96 11.32 -12.33
CA GLY A 1135 -85.37 11.59 -10.99
C GLY A 1135 -83.85 11.85 -10.95
N VAL A 1136 -83.44 12.97 -10.36
CA VAL A 1136 -82.04 13.45 -10.26
C VAL A 1136 -81.20 12.57 -9.32
N VAL A 1137 -80.85 11.37 -9.78
CA VAL A 1137 -79.71 10.56 -9.32
C VAL A 1137 -79.17 9.85 -10.56
N SER A 1138 -78.33 10.55 -11.33
CA SER A 1138 -77.76 9.95 -12.54
C SER A 1138 -76.60 9.01 -12.17
N ARG A 1139 -76.66 7.77 -12.66
CA ARG A 1139 -75.54 6.80 -12.59
C ARG A 1139 -74.56 6.96 -13.75
N SER A 1140 -74.88 7.79 -14.75
CA SER A 1140 -74.05 8.05 -15.91
C SER A 1140 -74.49 9.31 -16.67
N VAL A 1141 -73.54 10.17 -17.03
CA VAL A 1141 -73.76 11.27 -17.98
C VAL A 1141 -73.00 10.93 -19.26
N THR A 1142 -73.74 10.66 -20.33
CA THR A 1142 -73.21 10.32 -21.66
C THR A 1142 -73.85 11.26 -22.68
N VAL A 1143 -73.05 11.85 -23.58
CA VAL A 1143 -73.58 12.61 -24.72
C VAL A 1143 -73.28 11.81 -25.98
N GLY A 1144 -74.33 11.23 -26.58
CA GLY A 1144 -74.26 10.70 -27.95
C GLY A 1144 -74.54 11.81 -28.96
N PRO A 1145 -74.04 11.73 -30.21
CA PRO A 1145 -74.44 12.66 -31.25
C PRO A 1145 -75.95 12.54 -31.51
N ALA A 1146 -76.65 13.67 -31.58
CA ALA A 1146 -77.95 13.74 -32.22
C ALA A 1146 -77.74 13.56 -33.73
N VAL A 1147 -77.96 12.36 -34.25
CA VAL A 1147 -78.10 12.16 -35.70
C VAL A 1147 -79.59 12.25 -36.01
N THR A 1148 -80.03 13.41 -36.50
CA THR A 1148 -81.31 13.53 -37.20
C THR A 1148 -81.08 12.99 -38.61
N VAL A 1149 -81.61 11.80 -38.90
CA VAL A 1149 -81.73 11.32 -40.28
C VAL A 1149 -82.95 12.01 -40.88
N LEU A 1150 -82.74 12.96 -41.80
CA LEU A 1150 -83.75 13.39 -42.75
C LEU A 1150 -83.53 12.58 -44.03
N ASN A 1151 -84.54 11.79 -44.41
CA ASN A 1151 -84.58 11.04 -45.66
C ASN A 1151 -84.32 11.97 -46.87
N MET A 1152 -83.41 11.57 -47.75
CA MET A 1152 -83.66 11.39 -49.19
C MET A 1152 -82.60 10.48 -49.79
#